data_AF-A0A2I0LRL9-F1
#
_entry.id   AF-A0A2I0LRL9-F1
#
_cell.length_a   1.000
_cell.length_b   1.000
_cell.length_c   1.000
_cell.angle_alpha   90.00
_cell.angle_beta   90.00
_cell.angle_gamma   90.00
#
_symmetry.space_group_name_H-M   'P 1'
#
loop_
_entity.id
_entity.type
_entity.pdbx_description
1 polymer ?
#
loop_
_entity_poly.entity_id
_entity_poly.type
_entity_poly.pdbx_seq_one_letter_code
_entity_poly.pdbx_strand_id
1 'polypeptide(L)'
;LLVDHIQSILTVCSTKRTLKDQKKDDAVFPGGNYTYTWTVPEDHSPTADDPNCLTWIYHSHIDAPKDIASGLIGPLLTCKKGILTGSSQRRQDVDIDFFLMFSVVDENLSWYLDENIASFCTDPGSVDKEDEEFQESNKMHAINGYVFGNLPEVTMCAGDYVSWHLFGMGNEMDVHTAYFHGETLSIRGHRTDVASLFPATFVTADMIPSSPGRWLLSCQVNDHIQAGMAALYEVRPCSRQAPAPRLAGRVRQYYIAAKEVQWDYGPSGLDPSSGKRLSEAGSPAEQFFKHSPYRIGGVYWKAKYIEYTDGSFREEKQRSEEEKHLGILGPVIKAEVGDTILVTFVNKASWPFSIQPHGVSYGKAWEGMRYHDGLSRNGVSVAPLHNFTYRWAVPERVGPGPSDPPCLTWMYSSAVDPVRDPSSGLVGPLLICRPGTLDDNNKQKGIDKEFYLLFSVFDENLSWYLNANIKYYLKMEETSVKKDDGFEESNRMHAINGLMFGNLPGLNVCEGDNVSWHLLGLGSEADVHGAVFQGNTLQVNGMRRDSTNLFPHTFATAFMRPDNCGIFEIYCQTSNHYQAGMRERYSVSKCGKRDPAPAPQYKGVRTYYIVAEEVEWDYAPDRSWERERHNGSVESYADVFLSNENGLLGSRYKKAVYREYTDGTFQTPKVRTDGAEHLGILGPFLWAEVGDILNVVFKNNASRPYSIHAHGVLERETGPVPAANPGDILTYQWEVPERSGPGPNDSACVPWIYYSTVDPVKDVYSGLIGPLKICRRGALRADGLGRDVRREFALLFLVFDENQSWYLEENVERYTKGSHKEINLMDDKFVESNKMHAINGRLYSNLPGLTMFQGERVNWYLLGMGQEIDVHTVHFHAETFIYKNGKSYRADVVDLFPGTFEMVEMLVGNPGTWLLHCHVSDHIHAGMETLFTVLPRPEPVLLVVNASTELPPEDTDESQKIRLFGSKLAQGQVEATIITLAIAGLVLFLVACFLLGAVVYLERQKRLRRNRRSILDDGFKLMSKKNSAL
;
A
#
# COMPACT_ATOMS: atom_id res chain seq x y z
N LEU A 1 -12.43 43.04 31.86
CA LEU A 1 -13.66 42.40 32.37
C LEU A 1 -14.46 41.66 31.29
N LEU A 2 -14.97 42.30 30.22
CA LEU A 2 -15.61 41.55 29.11
C LEU A 2 -14.60 40.85 28.18
N VAL A 3 -13.40 41.42 28.02
CA VAL A 3 -12.31 40.84 27.23
C VAL A 3 -11.67 39.64 27.94
N ASP A 4 -11.48 39.72 29.26
CA ASP A 4 -10.99 38.58 30.07
C ASP A 4 -11.99 37.42 30.16
N HIS A 5 -13.30 37.70 30.07
CA HIS A 5 -14.33 36.66 30.11
C HIS A 5 -14.47 35.94 28.77
N ILE A 6 -14.26 36.63 27.64
CA ILE A 6 -14.24 36.01 26.30
C ILE A 6 -12.94 35.23 26.09
N GLN A 7 -11.81 35.72 26.60
CA GLN A 7 -10.53 35.01 26.57
C GLN A 7 -10.57 33.77 27.49
N SER A 8 -11.25 33.85 28.65
CA SER A 8 -11.53 32.69 29.50
C SER A 8 -12.46 31.67 28.81
N ILE A 9 -13.48 32.07 28.08
CA ILE A 9 -14.39 31.14 27.38
C ILE A 9 -13.71 30.47 26.16
N LEU A 10 -12.84 31.20 25.43
CA LEU A 10 -12.05 30.64 24.33
C LEU A 10 -10.92 29.73 24.82
N THR A 11 -10.32 30.02 25.98
CA THR A 11 -9.29 29.16 26.59
C THR A 11 -9.91 27.90 27.21
N VAL A 12 -11.13 28.00 27.77
CA VAL A 12 -11.87 26.88 28.38
C VAL A 12 -12.51 25.93 27.35
N CYS A 13 -12.69 26.36 26.10
CA CYS A 13 -13.17 25.48 25.03
C CYS A 13 -12.07 24.71 24.27
N SER A 14 -10.80 25.10 24.38
CA SER A 14 -9.69 24.38 23.73
C SER A 14 -9.05 23.26 24.56
N THR A 15 -9.47 23.10 25.82
CA THR A 15 -8.88 22.14 26.78
C THR A 15 -9.94 21.50 27.68
N LYS A 16 -11.11 21.10 27.14
CA LYS A 16 -11.98 20.21 27.91
C LYS A 16 -11.44 18.77 27.84
N ARG A 17 -10.50 18.46 28.74
CA ARG A 17 -10.28 17.08 29.20
C ARG A 17 -11.64 16.47 29.56
N THR A 18 -11.88 15.23 29.14
CA THR A 18 -13.09 14.48 29.52
C THR A 18 -13.27 14.51 31.05
N LEU A 19 -14.51 14.72 31.50
CA LEU A 19 -14.83 14.73 32.93
C LEU A 19 -14.68 13.32 33.50
N LYS A 20 -14.45 13.17 34.82
CA LYS A 20 -14.29 11.84 35.45
C LYS A 20 -15.41 10.85 35.14
N ASP A 21 -16.65 11.33 34.97
CA ASP A 21 -17.78 10.46 34.62
C ASP A 21 -17.74 9.94 33.17
N GLN A 22 -17.02 10.62 32.27
CA GLN A 22 -16.79 10.27 30.87
C GLN A 22 -15.48 9.50 30.65
N LYS A 23 -14.83 9.04 31.74
CA LYS A 23 -13.62 8.21 31.71
C LYS A 23 -13.85 6.81 32.31
N LYS A 24 -15.12 6.44 32.52
CA LYS A 24 -15.48 5.15 33.14
C LYS A 24 -15.44 3.99 32.15
N ASP A 25 -15.57 4.32 30.88
CA ASP A 25 -15.30 3.48 29.71
C ASP A 25 -13.80 3.21 29.53
N ASP A 26 -12.95 4.22 29.78
CA ASP A 26 -11.49 4.12 29.52
C ASP A 26 -10.81 2.94 30.26
N ALA A 27 -11.33 2.56 31.44
CA ALA A 27 -10.81 1.41 32.20
C ALA A 27 -11.89 0.75 33.07
N VAL A 28 -12.08 -0.55 32.91
CA VAL A 28 -12.97 -1.37 33.74
C VAL A 28 -12.13 -2.27 34.65
N PHE A 29 -12.06 -1.91 35.94
CA PHE A 29 -11.25 -2.66 36.92
C PHE A 29 -11.81 -4.06 37.22
N PRO A 30 -10.98 -5.01 37.70
CA PRO A 30 -11.42 -6.36 38.05
C PRO A 30 -12.64 -6.38 38.97
N GLY A 31 -13.66 -7.16 38.60
CA GLY A 31 -14.95 -7.24 39.32
C GLY A 31 -15.93 -6.08 39.04
N GLY A 32 -15.52 -5.07 38.29
CA GLY A 32 -16.37 -3.99 37.81
C GLY A 32 -17.23 -4.38 36.60
N ASN A 33 -18.15 -3.49 36.22
CA ASN A 33 -18.89 -3.61 34.97
C ASN A 33 -19.05 -2.23 34.31
N TYR A 34 -19.20 -2.25 32.99
CA TYR A 34 -19.53 -1.07 32.20
C TYR A 34 -20.40 -1.49 31.01
N THR A 35 -21.24 -0.59 30.51
CA THR A 35 -22.07 -0.84 29.33
C THR A 35 -21.67 0.12 28.23
N TYR A 36 -20.99 -0.39 27.20
CA TYR A 36 -20.66 0.37 26.00
C TYR A 36 -21.89 0.53 25.12
N THR A 37 -22.18 1.75 24.69
CA THR A 37 -23.27 2.04 23.76
C THR A 37 -22.68 2.54 22.45
N TRP A 38 -22.73 1.70 21.42
CA TRP A 38 -22.30 2.07 20.07
C TRP A 38 -23.51 2.40 19.21
N THR A 39 -23.47 3.55 18.57
CA THR A 39 -24.40 3.92 17.51
C THR A 39 -23.73 3.68 16.17
N VAL A 40 -24.41 2.98 15.24
CA VAL A 40 -23.92 2.78 13.87
C VAL A 40 -24.72 3.70 12.95
N PRO A 41 -24.32 4.97 12.79
CA PRO A 41 -24.96 5.88 11.86
C PRO A 41 -24.65 5.51 10.39
N GLU A 42 -25.34 6.13 9.44
CA GLU A 42 -25.20 5.83 8.01
C GLU A 42 -23.78 6.10 7.48
N ASP A 43 -23.12 7.11 8.03
CA ASP A 43 -21.72 7.46 7.79
C ASP A 43 -20.71 6.47 8.41
N HIS A 44 -21.14 5.46 9.17
CA HIS A 44 -20.32 4.29 9.57
C HIS A 44 -20.76 2.98 8.91
N SER A 45 -21.83 2.99 8.11
CA SER A 45 -22.32 1.81 7.40
C SER A 45 -21.57 1.57 6.08
N PRO A 46 -21.56 0.34 5.52
CA PRO A 46 -20.95 0.10 4.21
C PRO A 46 -21.54 1.02 3.13
N THR A 47 -20.71 1.55 2.23
CA THR A 47 -21.16 2.32 1.06
C THR A 47 -21.92 1.43 0.07
N ALA A 48 -22.50 2.03 -0.98
CA ALA A 48 -23.14 1.27 -2.06
C ALA A 48 -22.18 0.28 -2.76
N ASP A 49 -20.91 0.65 -2.89
CA ASP A 49 -19.87 -0.13 -3.59
C ASP A 49 -19.14 -1.13 -2.70
N ASP A 50 -19.19 -0.94 -1.37
CA ASP A 50 -18.68 -1.89 -0.40
C ASP A 50 -19.48 -3.22 -0.44
N PRO A 51 -18.87 -4.31 0.04
CA PRO A 51 -19.60 -5.53 0.40
C PRO A 51 -20.79 -5.22 1.33
N ASN A 52 -21.74 -6.14 1.38
CA ASN A 52 -22.94 -5.97 2.21
C ASN A 52 -22.63 -5.84 3.70
N CYS A 53 -21.52 -6.42 4.16
CA CYS A 53 -20.99 -6.28 5.50
C CYS A 53 -19.49 -5.99 5.43
N LEU A 54 -19.01 -5.08 6.27
CA LEU A 54 -17.60 -4.75 6.43
C LEU A 54 -17.04 -5.38 7.69
N THR A 55 -15.79 -5.83 7.61
CA THR A 55 -14.99 -6.31 8.72
C THR A 55 -14.44 -5.13 9.53
N TRP A 56 -14.58 -5.19 10.84
CA TRP A 56 -13.91 -4.35 11.84
C TRP A 56 -13.45 -5.24 13.00
N ILE A 57 -12.83 -4.62 14.00
CA ILE A 57 -12.47 -5.28 15.25
C ILE A 57 -12.94 -4.47 16.46
N TYR A 58 -12.93 -5.09 17.62
CA TYR A 58 -12.91 -4.44 18.92
C TYR A 58 -11.80 -5.07 19.75
N HIS A 59 -11.14 -4.28 20.58
CA HIS A 59 -10.11 -4.76 21.51
C HIS A 59 -10.06 -3.88 22.76
N SER A 60 -9.42 -4.37 23.83
CA SER A 60 -9.12 -3.53 25.00
C SER A 60 -8.03 -2.50 24.65
N HIS A 61 -8.08 -1.34 25.28
CA HIS A 61 -7.26 -0.19 24.90
C HIS A 61 -6.68 0.57 26.11
N ILE A 62 -6.35 -0.15 27.19
CA ILE A 62 -5.62 0.45 28.34
C ILE A 62 -4.15 0.61 27.92
N ASP A 63 -3.52 -0.50 27.58
CA ASP A 63 -2.27 -0.58 26.85
C ASP A 63 -2.53 -1.52 25.68
N ALA A 64 -2.97 -0.96 24.54
CA ALA A 64 -3.54 -1.74 23.46
C ALA A 64 -2.62 -2.87 22.97
N PRO A 65 -1.30 -2.66 22.73
CA PRO A 65 -0.41 -3.77 22.38
C PRO A 65 -0.39 -4.91 23.40
N LYS A 66 -0.23 -4.60 24.71
CA LYS A 66 -0.19 -5.63 25.76
C LYS A 66 -1.52 -6.34 25.94
N ASP A 67 -2.62 -5.59 25.87
CA ASP A 67 -3.98 -6.10 25.97
C ASP A 67 -4.31 -7.07 24.83
N ILE A 68 -3.91 -6.73 23.60
CA ILE A 68 -4.08 -7.56 22.40
C ILE A 68 -3.19 -8.79 22.47
N ALA A 69 -1.92 -8.65 22.83
CA ALA A 69 -0.99 -9.77 23.02
C ALA A 69 -1.51 -10.77 24.08
N SER A 70 -2.19 -10.27 25.12
CA SER A 70 -2.85 -11.09 26.14
C SER A 70 -4.16 -11.77 25.66
N GLY A 71 -4.60 -11.48 24.43
CA GLY A 71 -5.74 -12.12 23.76
C GLY A 71 -7.06 -11.32 23.77
N LEU A 72 -7.07 -10.05 24.18
CA LEU A 72 -8.30 -9.24 24.26
C LEU A 72 -8.69 -8.57 22.94
N ILE A 73 -9.06 -9.37 21.95
CA ILE A 73 -9.47 -8.92 20.61
C ILE A 73 -10.64 -9.74 20.05
N GLY A 74 -11.51 -9.13 19.25
CA GLY A 74 -12.59 -9.83 18.55
C GLY A 74 -13.09 -9.10 17.31
N PRO A 75 -13.77 -9.81 16.38
CA PRO A 75 -14.30 -9.22 15.17
C PRO A 75 -15.63 -8.48 15.41
N LEU A 76 -15.84 -7.40 14.67
CA LEU A 76 -17.10 -6.64 14.62
C LEU A 76 -17.54 -6.50 13.17
N LEU A 77 -18.82 -6.75 12.87
CA LEU A 77 -19.38 -6.52 11.55
C LEU A 77 -20.38 -5.36 11.55
N THR A 78 -20.24 -4.46 10.59
CA THR A 78 -21.33 -3.52 10.23
C THR A 78 -21.88 -3.89 8.88
N CYS A 79 -23.20 -4.03 8.78
CA CYS A 79 -23.87 -4.43 7.55
C CYS A 79 -24.84 -3.37 7.06
N LYS A 80 -25.11 -3.39 5.75
CA LYS A 80 -26.21 -2.64 5.14
C LYS A 80 -27.54 -3.05 5.78
N LYS A 81 -28.45 -2.08 5.90
CA LYS A 81 -29.78 -2.29 6.50
C LYS A 81 -30.54 -3.40 5.75
N GLY A 82 -30.99 -4.42 6.50
CA GLY A 82 -31.80 -5.53 5.98
C GLY A 82 -31.03 -6.81 5.64
N ILE A 83 -29.69 -6.81 5.72
CA ILE A 83 -28.87 -8.00 5.44
C ILE A 83 -28.92 -9.03 6.58
N LEU A 84 -28.99 -8.56 7.83
CA LEU A 84 -29.01 -9.41 9.01
C LEU A 84 -30.42 -9.93 9.32
N THR A 85 -30.52 -11.21 9.68
CA THR A 85 -31.75 -11.83 10.22
C THR A 85 -31.99 -11.45 11.67
N GLY A 86 -33.25 -11.16 12.03
CA GLY A 86 -33.59 -10.55 13.33
C GLY A 86 -33.12 -11.30 14.58
N SER A 87 -33.30 -12.63 14.66
CA SER A 87 -33.02 -13.39 15.88
C SER A 87 -31.65 -14.07 15.92
N SER A 88 -31.09 -14.43 14.76
CA SER A 88 -29.79 -15.13 14.65
C SER A 88 -28.62 -14.23 14.28
N GLN A 89 -28.88 -12.97 13.90
CA GLN A 89 -27.86 -12.04 13.37
C GLN A 89 -27.02 -12.65 12.22
N ARG A 90 -27.53 -13.70 11.55
CA ARG A 90 -26.92 -14.29 10.37
C ARG A 90 -27.23 -13.45 9.15
N ARG A 91 -26.25 -13.34 8.27
CA ARG A 91 -26.39 -12.79 6.92
C ARG A 91 -27.28 -13.67 6.04
N GLN A 92 -28.03 -13.05 5.15
CA GLN A 92 -28.92 -13.74 4.19
C GLN A 92 -28.32 -13.82 2.78
N ASP A 93 -27.25 -13.08 2.53
CA ASP A 93 -26.61 -12.93 1.22
C ASP A 93 -25.47 -13.93 0.98
N VAL A 94 -24.99 -14.59 2.03
CA VAL A 94 -23.93 -15.60 1.99
C VAL A 94 -24.40 -16.93 2.56
N ASP A 95 -23.82 -18.02 2.09
CA ASP A 95 -24.06 -19.34 2.66
C ASP A 95 -23.24 -19.51 3.96
N ILE A 96 -22.01 -18.98 4.01
CA ILE A 96 -21.07 -19.11 5.14
C ILE A 96 -20.21 -17.85 5.31
N ASP A 97 -19.98 -17.45 6.56
CA ASP A 97 -18.98 -16.45 6.97
C ASP A 97 -17.86 -17.09 7.78
N PHE A 98 -16.60 -16.72 7.50
CA PHE A 98 -15.43 -17.10 8.30
C PHE A 98 -14.69 -15.85 8.78
N PHE A 99 -14.12 -15.93 9.98
CA PHE A 99 -13.35 -14.84 10.60
C PHE A 99 -11.96 -15.36 10.92
N LEU A 100 -10.94 -14.73 10.34
CA LEU A 100 -9.55 -15.11 10.54
C LEU A 100 -8.69 -13.90 10.87
N MET A 101 -8.00 -13.99 12.00
CA MET A 101 -6.94 -13.11 12.44
C MET A 101 -5.60 -13.73 12.07
N PHE A 102 -4.77 -12.99 11.34
CA PHE A 102 -3.36 -13.32 11.12
C PHE A 102 -2.53 -12.46 12.07
N SER A 103 -1.72 -13.09 12.92
CA SER A 103 -0.94 -12.37 13.93
C SER A 103 0.25 -13.21 14.39
N VAL A 104 1.39 -12.57 14.55
CA VAL A 104 2.48 -13.02 15.40
C VAL A 104 2.15 -12.61 16.82
N VAL A 105 1.54 -13.53 17.57
CA VAL A 105 1.13 -13.25 18.94
C VAL A 105 2.37 -13.30 19.83
N ASP A 106 2.86 -12.12 20.20
CA ASP A 106 4.05 -11.96 21.02
C ASP A 106 3.72 -12.05 22.52
N GLU A 107 3.94 -13.23 23.12
CA GLU A 107 3.69 -13.44 24.54
C GLU A 107 4.70 -12.71 25.45
N ASN A 108 5.79 -12.15 24.91
CA ASN A 108 6.70 -11.31 25.68
C ASN A 108 6.02 -9.98 26.09
N LEU A 109 5.06 -9.51 25.29
CA LEU A 109 4.27 -8.30 25.58
C LEU A 109 3.04 -8.58 26.47
N SER A 110 2.67 -9.85 26.63
CA SER A 110 1.51 -10.28 27.41
C SER A 110 1.60 -9.85 28.87
N TRP A 111 0.46 -9.46 29.46
CA TRP A 111 0.37 -9.21 30.90
C TRP A 111 0.72 -10.44 31.74
N TYR A 112 0.64 -11.64 31.14
CA TYR A 112 0.78 -12.93 31.81
C TYR A 112 2.17 -13.56 31.63
N LEU A 113 3.15 -12.88 31.03
CA LEU A 113 4.50 -13.44 30.79
C LEU A 113 5.11 -14.06 32.06
N ASP A 114 5.12 -13.32 33.18
CA ASP A 114 5.69 -13.82 34.44
C ASP A 114 4.95 -15.03 35.01
N GLU A 115 3.62 -15.05 34.87
CA GLU A 115 2.78 -16.17 35.29
C GLU A 115 3.02 -17.40 34.41
N ASN A 116 3.20 -17.19 33.10
CA ASN A 116 3.54 -18.23 32.13
C ASN A 116 4.92 -18.83 32.42
N ILE A 117 5.94 -18.00 32.66
CA ILE A 117 7.28 -18.45 33.04
C ILE A 117 7.21 -19.29 34.33
N ALA A 118 6.52 -18.79 35.35
CA ALA A 118 6.39 -19.52 36.63
C ALA A 118 5.62 -20.85 36.50
N SER A 119 4.69 -20.95 35.55
CA SER A 119 3.81 -22.11 35.38
C SER A 119 4.38 -23.18 34.45
N PHE A 120 5.09 -22.77 33.39
CA PHE A 120 5.47 -23.66 32.29
C PHE A 120 6.99 -23.88 32.18
N CYS A 121 7.83 -22.98 32.67
CA CYS A 121 9.28 -23.22 32.69
C CYS A 121 9.65 -24.15 33.84
N THR A 122 10.44 -25.19 33.57
CA THR A 122 10.87 -26.14 34.62
C THR A 122 11.81 -25.52 35.63
N ASP A 123 12.54 -24.47 35.25
CA ASP A 123 13.41 -23.67 36.11
C ASP A 123 13.22 -22.16 35.83
N PRO A 124 12.16 -21.54 36.39
CA PRO A 124 11.84 -20.14 36.14
C PRO A 124 12.95 -19.14 36.52
N GLY A 125 13.81 -19.50 37.48
CA GLY A 125 14.84 -18.61 38.01
C GLY A 125 16.08 -18.46 37.12
N SER A 126 16.23 -19.31 36.09
CA SER A 126 17.34 -19.23 35.13
C SER A 126 16.95 -18.60 33.79
N VAL A 127 15.68 -18.22 33.62
CA VAL A 127 15.19 -17.58 32.41
C VAL A 127 15.73 -16.15 32.32
N ASP A 128 16.45 -15.87 31.24
CA ASP A 128 16.76 -14.52 30.81
C ASP A 128 15.68 -14.06 29.83
N LYS A 129 15.01 -12.94 30.13
CA LYS A 129 13.94 -12.39 29.29
C LYS A 129 14.49 -11.58 28.13
N GLU A 130 15.74 -11.14 28.21
CA GLU A 130 16.42 -10.38 27.17
C GLU A 130 17.13 -11.29 26.17
N ASP A 131 17.12 -12.60 26.40
CA ASP A 131 17.65 -13.58 25.46
C ASP A 131 16.78 -13.67 24.21
N GLU A 132 17.39 -13.47 23.03
CA GLU A 132 16.69 -13.42 21.75
C GLU A 132 16.03 -14.77 21.41
N GLU A 133 16.67 -15.90 21.71
CA GLU A 133 16.08 -17.22 21.47
C GLU A 133 14.85 -17.45 22.35
N PHE A 134 14.88 -17.00 23.61
CA PHE A 134 13.73 -17.03 24.50
C PHE A 134 12.59 -16.16 23.97
N GLN A 135 12.87 -14.90 23.60
CA GLN A 135 11.85 -14.00 23.06
C GLN A 135 11.22 -14.56 21.79
N GLU A 136 12.03 -15.05 20.86
CA GLU A 136 11.57 -15.64 19.61
C GLU A 136 10.70 -16.89 19.85
N SER A 137 11.05 -17.72 20.85
CA SER A 137 10.25 -18.90 21.21
C SER A 137 8.83 -18.56 21.70
N ASN A 138 8.61 -17.33 22.15
CA ASN A 138 7.33 -16.82 22.64
C ASN A 138 6.52 -16.08 21.56
N LYS A 139 7.05 -15.95 20.34
CA LYS A 139 6.34 -15.36 19.19
C LYS A 139 5.56 -16.44 18.46
N MET A 140 4.24 -16.42 18.62
CA MET A 140 3.37 -17.45 18.06
C MET A 140 2.80 -16.99 16.72
N HIS A 141 3.40 -17.43 15.62
CA HIS A 141 2.95 -17.12 14.25
C HIS A 141 1.64 -17.86 13.90
N ALA A 142 0.51 -17.23 14.22
CA ALA A 142 -0.77 -17.93 14.34
C ALA A 142 -1.88 -17.40 13.41
N ILE A 143 -2.84 -18.28 13.13
CA ILE A 143 -4.16 -17.93 12.57
C ILE A 143 -5.19 -18.16 13.66
N ASN A 144 -5.87 -17.11 14.15
CA ASN A 144 -6.77 -17.18 15.33
C ASN A 144 -6.13 -17.79 16.60
N GLY A 145 -4.81 -17.64 16.79
CA GLY A 145 -4.09 -18.27 17.91
C GLY A 145 -3.72 -19.75 17.70
N TYR A 146 -3.93 -20.29 16.50
CA TYR A 146 -3.58 -21.64 16.10
C TYR A 146 -2.33 -21.64 15.20
N VAL A 147 -1.38 -22.53 15.48
CA VAL A 147 -0.07 -22.66 14.81
C VAL A 147 0.12 -24.07 14.23
N PHE A 148 0.99 -24.22 13.24
CA PHE A 148 1.33 -25.49 12.58
C PHE A 148 0.12 -26.29 12.07
N GLY A 149 -0.90 -25.62 11.52
CA GLY A 149 -2.06 -26.29 10.91
C GLY A 149 -3.06 -26.87 11.91
N ASN A 150 -2.99 -26.50 13.20
CA ASN A 150 -3.88 -27.03 14.24
C ASN A 150 -5.22 -26.28 14.37
N LEU A 151 -5.50 -25.29 13.50
CA LEU A 151 -6.81 -24.62 13.41
C LEU A 151 -7.91 -25.68 13.14
N PRO A 152 -9.02 -25.69 13.90
CA PRO A 152 -10.12 -26.62 13.68
C PRO A 152 -10.67 -26.56 12.25
N GLU A 153 -11.19 -27.70 11.77
CA GLU A 153 -11.51 -27.89 10.35
C GLU A 153 -12.52 -26.87 9.81
N VAL A 154 -12.05 -26.00 8.91
CA VAL A 154 -12.85 -25.01 8.19
C VAL A 154 -13.50 -25.68 6.98
N THR A 155 -14.80 -26.00 7.07
CA THR A 155 -15.49 -26.79 6.02
C THR A 155 -16.51 -25.95 5.26
N MET A 156 -16.54 -26.09 3.93
CA MET A 156 -17.53 -25.48 3.04
C MET A 156 -17.93 -26.43 1.91
N CYS A 157 -19.03 -26.13 1.21
CA CYS A 157 -19.43 -26.89 0.03
C CYS A 157 -18.94 -26.21 -1.26
N ALA A 158 -18.54 -27.01 -2.25
CA ALA A 158 -18.31 -26.50 -3.59
C ALA A 158 -19.59 -25.80 -4.10
N GLY A 159 -19.44 -24.59 -4.62
CA GLY A 159 -20.55 -23.75 -5.09
C GLY A 159 -21.23 -22.87 -4.04
N ASP A 160 -20.82 -22.93 -2.77
CA ASP A 160 -21.26 -21.98 -1.74
C ASP A 160 -20.79 -20.57 -2.06
N TYR A 161 -21.52 -19.56 -1.60
CA TYR A 161 -21.04 -18.19 -1.55
C TYR A 161 -20.46 -17.92 -0.16
N VAL A 162 -19.12 -17.84 -0.07
CA VAL A 162 -18.37 -17.73 1.18
C VAL A 162 -17.79 -16.33 1.32
N SER A 163 -18.01 -15.70 2.47
CA SER A 163 -17.40 -14.42 2.84
C SER A 163 -16.33 -14.63 3.90
N TRP A 164 -15.11 -14.21 3.59
CA TRP A 164 -13.97 -14.24 4.51
C TRP A 164 -13.74 -12.86 5.09
N HIS A 165 -13.84 -12.75 6.41
CA HIS A 165 -13.54 -11.57 7.19
C HIS A 165 -12.13 -11.73 7.77
N LEU A 166 -11.17 -11.12 7.10
CA LEU A 166 -9.74 -11.24 7.40
C LEU A 166 -9.24 -9.97 8.05
N PHE A 167 -8.39 -10.10 9.05
CA PHE A 167 -7.67 -8.96 9.63
C PHE A 167 -6.29 -9.36 10.12
N GLY A 168 -5.35 -8.43 10.01
CA GLY A 168 -4.00 -8.57 10.57
C GLY A 168 -3.92 -7.86 11.94
N MET A 169 -3.02 -8.32 12.82
CA MET A 169 -2.77 -7.67 14.10
C MET A 169 -1.36 -7.97 14.59
N GLY A 170 -0.71 -6.99 15.21
CA GLY A 170 0.60 -7.18 15.85
C GLY A 170 1.55 -6.03 15.60
N ASN A 171 2.78 -6.34 15.21
CA ASN A 171 3.92 -5.44 15.18
C ASN A 171 4.55 -5.28 13.79
N GLU A 172 5.76 -4.75 13.68
CA GLU A 172 6.47 -4.52 12.41
C GLU A 172 6.67 -5.80 11.57
N MET A 173 6.84 -6.94 12.25
CA MET A 173 6.93 -8.26 11.61
C MET A 173 5.60 -8.73 11.01
N ASP A 174 4.46 -8.14 11.38
CA ASP A 174 3.12 -8.59 10.95
C ASP A 174 2.74 -8.15 9.53
N VAL A 175 3.64 -8.37 8.58
CA VAL A 175 3.35 -8.36 7.15
C VAL A 175 2.83 -9.75 6.78
N HIS A 176 1.52 -9.88 6.55
CA HIS A 176 0.91 -11.18 6.23
C HIS A 176 0.39 -11.22 4.81
N THR A 177 0.63 -12.34 4.13
CA THR A 177 0.11 -12.60 2.79
C THR A 177 -0.64 -13.92 2.78
N ALA A 178 -1.91 -13.86 3.16
CA ALA A 178 -2.79 -15.00 3.32
C ALA A 178 -3.17 -15.60 1.95
N TYR A 179 -2.60 -16.76 1.63
CA TYR A 179 -2.80 -17.46 0.36
C TYR A 179 -3.76 -18.65 0.50
N PHE A 180 -4.83 -18.62 -0.30
CA PHE A 180 -5.84 -19.67 -0.36
C PHE A 180 -5.52 -20.64 -1.51
N HIS A 181 -4.77 -21.71 -1.20
CA HIS A 181 -4.30 -22.64 -2.23
C HIS A 181 -5.46 -23.26 -3.01
N GLY A 182 -5.35 -23.26 -4.34
CA GLY A 182 -6.30 -23.90 -5.25
C GLY A 182 -7.60 -23.13 -5.51
N GLU A 183 -7.83 -22.01 -4.85
CA GLU A 183 -8.99 -21.14 -5.05
C GLU A 183 -8.56 -19.68 -5.27
N THR A 184 -9.50 -18.84 -5.68
CA THR A 184 -9.26 -17.41 -5.87
C THR A 184 -10.33 -16.61 -5.15
N LEU A 185 -9.93 -15.46 -4.62
CA LEU A 185 -10.75 -14.48 -3.93
C LEU A 185 -11.21 -13.37 -4.87
N SER A 186 -12.21 -12.61 -4.43
CA SER A 186 -12.57 -11.31 -4.97
C SER A 186 -12.55 -10.29 -3.84
N ILE A 187 -11.65 -9.31 -3.92
CA ILE A 187 -11.51 -8.23 -2.92
C ILE A 187 -11.81 -6.90 -3.62
N ARG A 188 -12.82 -6.16 -3.15
CA ARG A 188 -13.27 -4.88 -3.72
C ARG A 188 -13.55 -4.92 -5.24
N GLY A 189 -13.87 -6.10 -5.78
CA GLY A 189 -14.15 -6.32 -7.21
C GLY A 189 -12.95 -6.70 -8.07
N HIS A 190 -11.78 -6.91 -7.45
CA HIS A 190 -10.55 -7.35 -8.08
C HIS A 190 -10.25 -8.81 -7.76
N ARG A 191 -9.77 -9.56 -8.76
CA ARG A 191 -9.38 -10.97 -8.60
C ARG A 191 -8.00 -11.07 -7.97
N THR A 192 -7.88 -11.85 -6.89
CA THR A 192 -6.61 -12.17 -6.22
C THR A 192 -6.67 -13.61 -5.68
N ASP A 193 -5.54 -14.23 -5.35
CA ASP A 193 -5.48 -15.45 -4.54
C ASP A 193 -4.81 -15.22 -3.16
N VAL A 194 -4.18 -14.06 -2.99
CA VAL A 194 -3.53 -13.60 -1.77
C VAL A 194 -4.26 -12.38 -1.21
N ALA A 195 -4.43 -12.34 0.12
CA ALA A 195 -4.86 -11.16 0.86
C ALA A 195 -3.70 -10.64 1.72
N SER A 196 -3.28 -9.40 1.47
CA SER A 196 -2.29 -8.70 2.32
C SER A 196 -2.97 -8.16 3.57
N LEU A 197 -2.39 -8.44 4.74
CA LEU A 197 -2.90 -8.01 6.04
C LEU A 197 -1.73 -7.48 6.88
N PHE A 198 -1.92 -6.32 7.48
CA PHE A 198 -0.97 -5.65 8.38
C PHE A 198 -1.69 -5.36 9.71
N PRO A 199 -1.02 -4.81 10.74
CA PRO A 199 -1.66 -4.51 12.02
C PRO A 199 -2.91 -3.63 11.87
N ALA A 200 -4.09 -4.17 12.21
CA ALA A 200 -5.40 -3.56 12.02
C ALA A 200 -5.84 -3.31 10.56
N THR A 201 -5.26 -3.99 9.58
CA THR A 201 -5.83 -4.02 8.22
C THR A 201 -7.10 -4.86 8.21
N PHE A 202 -8.18 -4.36 7.63
CA PHE A 202 -9.47 -5.07 7.52
C PHE A 202 -9.83 -5.40 6.08
N VAL A 203 -10.04 -6.69 5.83
CA VAL A 203 -10.39 -7.20 4.49
C VAL A 203 -11.67 -8.03 4.57
N THR A 204 -12.55 -7.80 3.61
CA THR A 204 -13.68 -8.69 3.32
C THR A 204 -13.48 -9.26 1.92
N ALA A 205 -13.31 -10.57 1.83
CA ALA A 205 -13.01 -11.28 0.59
C ALA A 205 -14.12 -12.29 0.26
N ASP A 206 -14.63 -12.23 -0.96
CA ASP A 206 -15.65 -13.17 -1.45
C ASP A 206 -14.99 -14.37 -2.16
N MET A 207 -15.49 -15.57 -1.92
CA MET A 207 -15.04 -16.81 -2.56
C MET A 207 -16.23 -17.68 -2.98
N ILE A 208 -16.11 -18.32 -4.14
CA ILE A 208 -16.98 -19.43 -4.56
C ILE A 208 -16.09 -20.66 -4.77
N PRO A 209 -15.97 -21.56 -3.76
CA PRO A 209 -15.08 -22.70 -3.84
C PRO A 209 -15.56 -23.69 -4.90
N SER A 210 -14.60 -24.31 -5.59
CA SER A 210 -14.88 -25.04 -6.83
C SER A 210 -14.21 -26.40 -6.91
N SER A 211 -13.13 -26.60 -6.16
CA SER A 211 -12.27 -27.78 -6.27
C SER A 211 -12.39 -28.63 -5.00
N PRO A 212 -13.20 -29.70 -4.99
CA PRO A 212 -13.32 -30.54 -3.80
C PRO A 212 -11.97 -31.12 -3.35
N GLY A 213 -11.71 -31.05 -2.05
CA GLY A 213 -10.45 -31.48 -1.45
C GLY A 213 -10.13 -30.71 -0.17
N ARG A 214 -9.07 -31.15 0.51
CA ARG A 214 -8.47 -30.42 1.63
C ARG A 214 -7.33 -29.55 1.13
N TRP A 215 -7.38 -28.26 1.43
CA TRP A 215 -6.50 -27.24 0.90
C TRP A 215 -5.77 -26.51 2.02
N LEU A 216 -4.55 -26.07 1.72
CA LEU A 216 -3.75 -25.25 2.60
C LEU A 216 -4.23 -23.80 2.55
N LEU A 217 -4.32 -23.19 3.72
CA LEU A 217 -4.35 -21.75 3.91
C LEU A 217 -3.06 -21.40 4.65
N SER A 218 -2.21 -20.55 4.09
CA SER A 218 -0.92 -20.21 4.69
C SER A 218 -0.58 -18.75 4.48
N CYS A 219 0.20 -18.17 5.40
CA CYS A 219 0.96 -16.97 5.09
C CYS A 219 2.09 -17.31 4.11
N GLN A 220 2.42 -16.44 3.17
CA GLN A 220 3.53 -16.66 2.21
C GLN A 220 4.78 -15.83 2.51
N VAL A 221 4.84 -15.20 3.67
CA VAL A 221 6.06 -14.62 4.22
C VAL A 221 6.95 -15.76 4.74
N ASN A 222 8.23 -15.75 4.35
CA ASN A 222 9.17 -16.84 4.58
C ASN A 222 9.23 -17.27 6.05
N ASP A 223 9.46 -16.33 6.96
CA ASP A 223 9.65 -16.65 8.37
C ASP A 223 8.33 -17.10 9.01
N HIS A 224 7.20 -16.51 8.59
CA HIS A 224 5.87 -16.89 9.09
C HIS A 224 5.47 -18.31 8.70
N ILE A 225 5.72 -18.73 7.45
CA ILE A 225 5.38 -20.10 7.03
C ILE A 225 6.30 -21.13 7.69
N GLN A 226 7.57 -20.82 7.88
CA GLN A 226 8.51 -21.68 8.61
C GLN A 226 8.15 -21.81 10.09
N ALA A 227 7.71 -20.72 10.72
CA ALA A 227 7.21 -20.69 12.08
C ALA A 227 5.79 -21.25 12.25
N GLY A 228 5.18 -21.75 11.16
CA GLY A 228 3.96 -22.56 11.22
C GLY A 228 2.65 -21.80 11.01
N MET A 229 2.66 -20.59 10.45
CA MET A 229 1.44 -19.83 10.14
C MET A 229 0.65 -20.44 8.98
N ALA A 230 -0.05 -21.52 9.29
CA ALA A 230 -0.80 -22.34 8.34
C ALA A 230 -2.04 -22.95 8.99
N ALA A 231 -3.05 -23.20 8.16
CA ALA A 231 -4.31 -23.86 8.48
C ALA A 231 -4.78 -24.72 7.30
N LEU A 232 -5.75 -25.59 7.54
CA LEU A 232 -6.39 -26.38 6.49
C LEU A 232 -7.87 -26.03 6.37
N TYR A 233 -8.37 -25.98 5.14
CA TYR A 233 -9.81 -25.89 4.86
C TYR A 233 -10.25 -27.02 3.93
N GLU A 234 -11.49 -27.48 4.08
CA GLU A 234 -12.07 -28.57 3.31
C GLU A 234 -13.23 -28.07 2.43
N VAL A 235 -13.13 -28.33 1.12
CA VAL A 235 -14.20 -28.13 0.16
C VAL A 235 -14.86 -29.47 -0.13
N ARG A 236 -16.13 -29.63 0.25
CA ARG A 236 -16.90 -30.87 0.07
C ARG A 236 -17.73 -30.84 -1.22
N PRO A 237 -17.89 -31.99 -1.92
CA PRO A 237 -18.81 -32.09 -3.04
C PRO A 237 -20.25 -32.18 -2.52
N CYS A 238 -20.98 -31.06 -2.53
CA CYS A 238 -22.38 -31.00 -2.09
C CYS A 238 -23.35 -30.95 -3.28
N SER A 239 -24.65 -30.94 -3.01
CA SER A 239 -25.71 -31.05 -4.04
C SER A 239 -25.70 -29.92 -5.09
N ARG A 240 -25.19 -28.73 -4.72
CA ARG A 240 -24.91 -27.62 -5.64
C ARG A 240 -23.54 -27.83 -6.31
N GLN A 241 -23.41 -28.79 -7.21
CA GLN A 241 -22.15 -28.88 -7.96
C GLN A 241 -22.02 -27.66 -8.89
N ALA A 242 -20.97 -26.87 -8.68
CA ALA A 242 -20.58 -25.86 -9.65
C ALA A 242 -20.40 -26.56 -11.02
N PRO A 243 -21.03 -26.07 -12.10
CA PRO A 243 -20.90 -26.71 -13.41
C PRO A 243 -19.43 -26.77 -13.81
N ALA A 244 -18.98 -27.94 -14.26
CA ALA A 244 -17.61 -28.12 -14.73
C ALA A 244 -17.29 -27.07 -15.81
N PRO A 245 -16.19 -26.32 -15.68
CA PRO A 245 -15.89 -25.24 -16.60
C PRO A 245 -15.70 -25.79 -18.02
N ARG A 246 -16.45 -25.24 -18.99
CA ARG A 246 -16.23 -25.54 -20.41
C ARG A 246 -14.99 -24.78 -20.88
N LEU A 247 -13.84 -25.44 -20.84
CA LEU A 247 -12.59 -24.94 -21.40
C LEU A 247 -12.64 -25.09 -22.92
N ALA A 248 -13.01 -24.01 -23.62
CA ALA A 248 -13.09 -23.96 -25.08
C ALA A 248 -11.87 -23.26 -25.73
N GLY A 249 -10.88 -22.89 -24.91
CA GLY A 249 -9.66 -22.22 -25.35
C GLY A 249 -8.59 -23.17 -25.91
N ARG A 250 -7.39 -22.63 -26.09
CA ARG A 250 -6.21 -23.34 -26.60
C ARG A 250 -5.54 -24.15 -25.48
N VAL A 251 -4.87 -25.24 -25.87
CA VAL A 251 -3.92 -25.93 -24.99
C VAL A 251 -2.55 -25.28 -25.20
N ARG A 252 -1.98 -24.73 -24.13
CA ARG A 252 -0.67 -24.06 -24.13
C ARG A 252 0.36 -24.95 -23.48
N GLN A 253 1.27 -25.47 -24.30
CA GLN A 253 2.30 -26.39 -23.87
C GLN A 253 3.61 -25.65 -23.63
N TYR A 254 4.20 -25.83 -22.44
CA TYR A 254 5.51 -25.32 -22.05
C TYR A 254 6.41 -26.49 -21.66
N TYR A 255 7.70 -26.38 -21.98
CA TYR A 255 8.74 -27.34 -21.61
C TYR A 255 9.76 -26.61 -20.76
N ILE A 256 9.78 -26.86 -19.46
CA ILE A 256 10.60 -26.12 -18.49
C ILE A 256 11.50 -27.10 -17.75
N ALA A 257 12.76 -26.75 -17.53
CA ALA A 257 13.63 -27.52 -16.64
C ALA A 257 14.23 -26.64 -15.56
N ALA A 258 14.41 -27.20 -14.36
CA ALA A 258 15.26 -26.61 -13.33
C ALA A 258 16.70 -27.02 -13.59
N LYS A 259 17.63 -26.07 -13.62
CA LYS A 259 19.06 -26.31 -13.87
C LYS A 259 19.91 -25.42 -12.96
N GLU A 260 21.06 -25.94 -12.55
CA GLU A 260 22.06 -25.18 -11.80
C GLU A 260 22.80 -24.19 -12.69
N VAL A 261 22.99 -22.98 -12.18
CA VAL A 261 23.69 -21.88 -12.86
C VAL A 261 24.60 -21.17 -11.86
N GLN A 262 25.71 -20.63 -12.34
CA GLN A 262 26.43 -19.59 -11.61
C GLN A 262 25.77 -18.26 -11.94
N TRP A 263 25.25 -17.60 -10.91
CA TRP A 263 24.56 -16.34 -11.01
C TRP A 263 25.44 -15.22 -10.44
N ASP A 264 25.67 -14.20 -11.25
CA ASP A 264 26.40 -12.99 -10.88
C ASP A 264 25.40 -11.86 -10.71
N TYR A 265 25.27 -11.33 -9.49
CA TYR A 265 24.34 -10.24 -9.16
C TYR A 265 24.77 -8.88 -9.72
N GLY A 266 26.05 -8.74 -10.12
CA GLY A 266 26.65 -7.50 -10.59
C GLY A 266 27.65 -7.73 -11.72
N PRO A 267 27.21 -8.26 -12.87
CA PRO A 267 28.09 -8.75 -13.94
C PRO A 267 29.02 -7.70 -14.57
N SER A 268 28.71 -6.40 -14.43
CA SER A 268 29.63 -5.35 -14.89
C SER A 268 30.81 -5.11 -13.92
N GLY A 269 30.70 -5.55 -12.66
CA GLY A 269 31.63 -5.25 -11.58
C GLY A 269 31.63 -3.78 -11.14
N LEU A 270 30.74 -2.96 -11.69
CA LEU A 270 30.62 -1.53 -11.45
C LEU A 270 29.19 -1.17 -11.04
N ASP A 271 29.07 -0.09 -10.28
CA ASP A 271 27.81 0.63 -10.14
C ASP A 271 27.76 1.71 -11.24
N PRO A 272 26.90 1.58 -12.28
CA PRO A 272 26.84 2.54 -13.37
C PRO A 272 26.36 3.94 -12.99
N SER A 273 25.80 4.13 -11.79
CA SER A 273 25.38 5.43 -11.29
C SER A 273 26.58 6.23 -10.75
N SER A 274 27.43 5.60 -9.94
CA SER A 274 28.59 6.22 -9.31
C SER A 274 29.90 6.03 -10.10
N GLY A 275 29.95 5.06 -11.02
CA GLY A 275 31.15 4.65 -11.74
C GLY A 275 32.19 3.91 -10.90
N LYS A 276 31.88 3.64 -9.63
CA LYS A 276 32.74 2.94 -8.67
C LYS A 276 32.69 1.43 -8.88
N ARG A 277 33.71 0.71 -8.40
CA ARG A 277 33.67 -0.76 -8.37
C ARG A 277 32.73 -1.23 -7.27
N LEU A 278 31.99 -2.31 -7.53
CA LEU A 278 31.11 -2.89 -6.51
C LEU A 278 31.88 -3.39 -5.28
N SER A 279 33.14 -3.80 -5.45
CA SER A 279 34.02 -4.23 -4.37
C SER A 279 34.91 -3.11 -3.80
N GLU A 280 34.60 -1.84 -4.07
CA GLU A 280 35.42 -0.70 -3.63
C GLU A 280 35.26 -0.47 -2.13
N ALA A 281 36.38 -0.30 -1.41
CA ALA A 281 36.37 -0.15 0.04
C ALA A 281 35.59 1.12 0.48
N GLY A 282 34.68 0.97 1.44
CA GLY A 282 33.82 2.02 1.95
C GLY A 282 32.64 2.40 1.04
N SER A 283 32.41 1.65 -0.05
CA SER A 283 31.20 1.79 -0.84
C SER A 283 30.06 0.94 -0.25
N PRO A 284 28.78 1.36 -0.38
CA PRO A 284 27.64 0.54 0.08
C PRO A 284 27.61 -0.86 -0.55
N ALA A 285 28.06 -0.98 -1.80
CA ALA A 285 28.14 -2.26 -2.51
C ALA A 285 29.21 -3.22 -1.94
N GLU A 286 30.20 -2.72 -1.17
CA GLU A 286 31.28 -3.56 -0.62
C GLU A 286 30.72 -4.71 0.21
N GLN A 287 29.68 -4.45 1.02
CA GLN A 287 29.09 -5.43 1.93
C GLN A 287 28.68 -6.72 1.21
N PHE A 288 28.13 -6.59 0.00
CA PHE A 288 27.58 -7.70 -0.79
C PHE A 288 28.58 -8.27 -1.81
N PHE A 289 29.47 -7.43 -2.35
CA PHE A 289 30.35 -7.81 -3.46
C PHE A 289 31.80 -8.11 -3.07
N LYS A 290 32.20 -7.83 -1.83
CA LYS A 290 33.56 -8.12 -1.34
C LYS A 290 33.79 -9.63 -1.22
N HIS A 291 34.65 -10.15 -2.09
CA HIS A 291 35.21 -11.50 -1.94
C HIS A 291 36.36 -11.48 -0.94
N SER A 292 36.32 -12.36 0.06
CA SER A 292 37.39 -12.56 1.04
C SER A 292 37.39 -14.00 1.54
N PRO A 293 38.39 -14.45 2.34
CA PRO A 293 38.35 -15.79 2.94
C PRO A 293 37.11 -16.08 3.79
N TYR A 294 36.36 -15.04 4.21
CA TYR A 294 35.17 -15.15 5.06
C TYR A 294 33.91 -14.54 4.43
N ARG A 295 33.94 -14.17 3.13
CA ARG A 295 32.80 -13.54 2.42
C ARG A 295 32.73 -14.05 0.99
N ILE A 296 31.55 -14.53 0.57
CA ILE A 296 31.36 -15.21 -0.74
C ILE A 296 31.45 -14.22 -1.90
N GLY A 297 31.03 -12.96 -1.72
CA GLY A 297 30.99 -11.94 -2.78
C GLY A 297 29.80 -12.14 -3.72
N GLY A 298 29.76 -11.44 -4.86
CA GLY A 298 28.54 -11.33 -5.67
C GLY A 298 28.18 -12.49 -6.62
N VAL A 299 28.82 -13.65 -6.52
CA VAL A 299 28.60 -14.78 -7.45
C VAL A 299 28.26 -16.07 -6.71
N TYR A 300 27.09 -16.65 -7.01
CA TYR A 300 26.54 -17.80 -6.29
C TYR A 300 26.08 -18.89 -7.26
N TRP A 301 26.23 -20.16 -6.87
CA TRP A 301 25.48 -21.26 -7.46
C TRP A 301 24.02 -21.17 -7.05
N LYS A 302 23.12 -21.25 -8.04
CA LYS A 302 21.67 -21.13 -7.92
C LYS A 302 20.97 -22.14 -8.83
N ALA A 303 19.68 -22.34 -8.63
CA ALA A 303 18.81 -23.09 -9.55
C ALA A 303 17.90 -22.11 -10.33
N LYS A 304 17.71 -22.38 -11.61
CA LYS A 304 16.93 -21.52 -12.51
C LYS A 304 15.99 -22.33 -13.40
N TYR A 305 14.79 -21.81 -13.63
CA TYR A 305 13.88 -22.33 -14.65
C TYR A 305 14.30 -21.90 -16.05
N ILE A 306 14.47 -22.88 -16.94
CA ILE A 306 14.89 -22.66 -18.33
C ILE A 306 13.86 -23.30 -19.26
N GLU A 307 13.43 -22.56 -20.28
CA GLU A 307 12.51 -23.05 -21.31
C GLU A 307 13.25 -23.83 -22.39
N TYR A 308 12.62 -24.89 -22.89
CA TYR A 308 13.10 -25.73 -23.98
C TYR A 308 12.12 -25.67 -25.16
N THR A 309 12.63 -25.95 -26.36
CA THR A 309 11.81 -25.92 -27.58
C THR A 309 10.77 -27.03 -27.64
N ASP A 310 11.06 -28.20 -27.06
CA ASP A 310 10.20 -29.37 -27.06
C ASP A 310 10.44 -30.33 -25.89
N GLY A 311 9.67 -31.41 -25.85
CA GLY A 311 9.72 -32.45 -24.80
C GLY A 311 10.96 -33.34 -24.83
N SER A 312 11.92 -33.13 -25.75
CA SER A 312 13.21 -33.83 -25.74
C SER A 312 14.21 -33.21 -24.75
N PHE A 313 13.97 -31.96 -24.34
CA PHE A 313 14.85 -31.18 -23.46
C PHE A 313 16.32 -31.13 -23.92
N ARG A 314 16.55 -31.10 -25.24
CA ARG A 314 17.89 -31.03 -25.85
C ARG A 314 18.31 -29.61 -26.21
N GLU A 315 17.37 -28.79 -26.68
CA GLU A 315 17.65 -27.42 -27.14
C GLU A 315 16.94 -26.41 -26.23
N GLU A 316 17.74 -25.61 -25.51
CA GLU A 316 17.24 -24.50 -24.71
C GLU A 316 16.70 -23.41 -25.65
N LYS A 317 15.49 -22.92 -25.37
CA LYS A 317 14.88 -21.85 -26.15
C LYS A 317 15.64 -20.55 -25.85
N GLN A 318 16.23 -19.97 -26.88
CA GLN A 318 16.97 -18.71 -26.75
C GLN A 318 16.02 -17.58 -26.37
N ARG A 319 16.40 -16.81 -25.34
CA ARG A 319 15.66 -15.60 -24.95
C ARG A 319 15.77 -14.56 -26.06
N SER A 320 14.65 -13.95 -26.38
CA SER A 320 14.62 -12.81 -27.29
C SER A 320 15.25 -11.56 -26.65
N GLU A 321 15.55 -10.56 -27.47
CA GLU A 321 16.04 -9.26 -26.99
C GLU A 321 15.07 -8.60 -25.99
N GLU A 322 13.76 -8.85 -26.13
CA GLU A 322 12.72 -8.31 -25.25
C GLU A 322 12.67 -9.02 -23.89
N GLU A 323 13.19 -10.24 -23.80
CA GLU A 323 13.21 -11.07 -22.58
C GLU A 323 14.54 -10.98 -21.82
N LYS A 324 15.51 -10.18 -22.29
CA LYS A 324 16.79 -9.98 -21.60
C LYS A 324 16.63 -9.48 -20.17
N HIS A 325 15.62 -8.64 -19.94
CA HIS A 325 15.30 -8.09 -18.62
C HIS A 325 14.86 -9.16 -17.62
N LEU A 326 14.46 -10.36 -18.02
CA LEU A 326 13.97 -11.38 -17.08
C LEU A 326 15.04 -11.82 -16.07
N GLY A 327 16.34 -11.58 -16.35
CA GLY A 327 17.40 -11.88 -15.39
C GLY A 327 17.33 -13.33 -14.91
N ILE A 328 17.24 -13.53 -13.59
CA ILE A 328 17.16 -14.86 -12.97
C ILE A 328 15.83 -15.57 -13.18
N LEU A 329 14.75 -14.83 -13.44
CA LEU A 329 13.40 -15.39 -13.59
C LEU A 329 13.31 -16.48 -14.65
N GLY A 330 12.38 -17.41 -14.45
CA GLY A 330 11.96 -18.38 -15.45
C GLY A 330 11.26 -17.74 -16.68
N PRO A 331 10.93 -18.56 -17.70
CA PRO A 331 10.13 -18.09 -18.83
C PRO A 331 8.74 -17.61 -18.41
N VAL A 332 8.16 -16.69 -19.20
CA VAL A 332 6.82 -16.19 -18.93
C VAL A 332 5.76 -17.20 -19.39
N ILE A 333 4.95 -17.70 -18.46
CA ILE A 333 3.79 -18.54 -18.78
C ILE A 333 2.58 -17.64 -19.01
N LYS A 334 2.02 -17.63 -20.22
CA LYS A 334 0.82 -16.83 -20.54
C LYS A 334 -0.37 -17.73 -20.90
N ALA A 335 -1.57 -17.30 -20.52
CA ALA A 335 -2.81 -17.93 -20.95
C ALA A 335 -3.99 -16.96 -21.00
N GLU A 336 -5.03 -17.31 -21.77
CA GLU A 336 -6.32 -16.63 -21.74
C GLU A 336 -7.37 -17.45 -20.98
N VAL A 337 -8.40 -16.78 -20.49
CA VAL A 337 -9.59 -17.45 -19.96
C VAL A 337 -10.16 -18.42 -21.00
N GLY A 338 -10.37 -19.65 -20.57
CA GLY A 338 -10.82 -20.79 -21.38
C GLY A 338 -9.68 -21.74 -21.76
N ASP A 339 -8.43 -21.34 -21.63
CA ASP A 339 -7.27 -22.15 -22.00
C ASP A 339 -6.95 -23.25 -20.97
N THR A 340 -6.13 -24.21 -21.40
CA THR A 340 -5.47 -25.20 -20.53
C THR A 340 -3.97 -25.04 -20.65
N ILE A 341 -3.26 -24.90 -19.53
CA ILE A 341 -1.81 -24.82 -19.47
C ILE A 341 -1.26 -26.21 -19.16
N LEU A 342 -0.33 -26.68 -19.98
CA LEU A 342 0.43 -27.90 -19.77
C LEU A 342 1.91 -27.54 -19.60
N VAL A 343 2.48 -27.85 -18.44
CA VAL A 343 3.91 -27.62 -18.17
C VAL A 343 4.57 -28.96 -17.97
N THR A 344 5.32 -29.41 -18.97
CA THR A 344 6.21 -30.57 -18.79
C THR A 344 7.49 -30.07 -18.14
N PHE A 345 7.67 -30.45 -16.89
CA PHE A 345 8.80 -30.10 -16.06
C PHE A 345 9.81 -31.26 -16.01
N VAL A 346 11.09 -30.95 -16.20
CA VAL A 346 12.20 -31.89 -15.97
C VAL A 346 13.14 -31.30 -14.93
N ASN A 347 13.45 -32.05 -13.89
CA ASN A 347 14.44 -31.61 -12.92
C ASN A 347 15.84 -32.04 -13.36
N LYS A 348 16.67 -31.10 -13.81
CA LYS A 348 18.09 -31.32 -14.15
C LYS A 348 19.04 -30.81 -13.06
N ALA A 349 18.52 -30.35 -11.93
CA ALA A 349 19.29 -29.89 -10.78
C ALA A 349 19.50 -31.02 -9.75
N SER A 350 20.33 -30.77 -8.74
CA SER A 350 20.73 -31.78 -7.73
C SER A 350 19.71 -32.00 -6.62
N TRP A 351 18.76 -31.07 -6.43
CA TRP A 351 17.74 -31.12 -5.38
C TRP A 351 16.35 -31.41 -5.97
N PRO A 352 15.45 -32.08 -5.23
CA PRO A 352 14.07 -32.25 -5.68
C PRO A 352 13.34 -30.90 -5.72
N PHE A 353 12.68 -30.61 -6.84
CA PHE A 353 11.95 -29.35 -7.05
C PHE A 353 10.55 -29.63 -7.63
N SER A 354 9.68 -28.62 -7.62
CA SER A 354 8.33 -28.70 -8.16
C SER A 354 7.99 -27.43 -8.94
N ILE A 355 6.75 -27.31 -9.45
CA ILE A 355 6.20 -26.05 -9.93
C ILE A 355 4.80 -25.87 -9.34
N GLN A 356 4.64 -24.82 -8.54
CA GLN A 356 3.40 -24.38 -7.92
C GLN A 356 2.98 -23.02 -8.52
N PRO A 357 1.83 -22.93 -9.20
CA PRO A 357 1.36 -21.68 -9.78
C PRO A 357 0.48 -20.87 -8.80
N HIS A 358 0.44 -19.55 -9.02
CA HIS A 358 -0.62 -18.65 -8.56
C HIS A 358 -1.66 -18.42 -9.67
N GLY A 359 -2.87 -18.00 -9.28
CA GLY A 359 -3.88 -17.45 -10.20
C GLY A 359 -4.48 -18.42 -11.22
N VAL A 360 -4.30 -19.73 -11.07
CA VAL A 360 -4.84 -20.75 -11.98
C VAL A 360 -5.59 -21.85 -11.22
N SER A 361 -6.52 -22.52 -11.89
CA SER A 361 -7.26 -23.62 -11.30
C SER A 361 -6.55 -24.94 -11.55
N TYR A 362 -6.25 -25.68 -10.49
CA TYR A 362 -5.65 -27.01 -10.59
C TYR A 362 -6.33 -27.97 -9.61
N GLY A 363 -6.41 -29.23 -10.02
CA GLY A 363 -6.83 -30.29 -9.12
C GLY A 363 -5.65 -30.76 -8.27
N LYS A 364 -5.97 -31.43 -7.17
CA LYS A 364 -5.03 -32.11 -6.27
C LYS A 364 -3.91 -32.88 -7.01
N ALA A 365 -4.22 -33.60 -8.09
CA ALA A 365 -3.23 -34.33 -8.89
C ALA A 365 -2.08 -33.48 -9.48
N TRP A 366 -2.27 -32.17 -9.63
CA TRP A 366 -1.36 -31.22 -10.29
C TRP A 366 -0.87 -30.10 -9.37
N GLU A 367 -1.02 -30.28 -8.07
CA GLU A 367 -0.50 -29.40 -7.03
C GLU A 367 1.02 -29.58 -6.89
N GLY A 368 1.75 -28.47 -6.71
CA GLY A 368 3.20 -28.43 -6.62
C GLY A 368 3.74 -28.39 -5.19
N MET A 369 2.88 -28.22 -4.19
CA MET A 369 3.27 -28.11 -2.78
C MET A 369 2.88 -29.35 -1.97
N ARG A 370 3.76 -29.75 -1.03
CA ARG A 370 3.53 -30.90 -0.15
C ARG A 370 3.03 -30.45 1.23
N TYR A 371 1.93 -31.03 1.69
CA TYR A 371 1.43 -30.90 3.07
C TYR A 371 0.59 -32.13 3.44
N HIS A 372 0.20 -32.23 4.72
CA HIS A 372 -0.53 -33.39 5.25
C HIS A 372 -2.03 -33.37 4.89
N ASP A 373 -2.37 -33.59 3.62
CA ASP A 373 -3.75 -33.72 3.14
C ASP A 373 -4.23 -35.18 2.98
N GLY A 374 -3.36 -36.15 3.29
CA GLY A 374 -3.64 -37.59 3.20
C GLY A 374 -3.41 -38.20 1.81
N LEU A 375 -2.86 -37.45 0.84
CA LEU A 375 -2.65 -37.90 -0.54
C LEU A 375 -1.18 -37.81 -0.93
N SER A 376 -0.58 -38.92 -1.37
CA SER A 376 0.78 -38.94 -1.95
C SER A 376 0.72 -38.74 -3.46
N ARG A 377 1.55 -37.85 -4.01
CA ARG A 377 1.53 -37.47 -5.43
C ARG A 377 2.94 -37.21 -5.96
N ASN A 378 3.15 -37.41 -7.26
CA ASN A 378 4.46 -37.27 -7.90
C ASN A 378 4.84 -35.81 -8.25
N GLY A 379 3.85 -34.92 -8.38
CA GLY A 379 4.07 -33.53 -8.78
C GLY A 379 4.52 -32.58 -7.67
N VAL A 380 4.36 -32.96 -6.40
CA VAL A 380 4.73 -32.12 -5.24
C VAL A 380 6.22 -32.15 -4.93
N SER A 381 6.98 -33.08 -5.54
CA SER A 381 8.42 -33.22 -5.38
C SER A 381 8.97 -34.07 -6.53
N VAL A 382 9.52 -33.42 -7.56
CA VAL A 382 10.11 -34.09 -8.72
C VAL A 382 11.59 -34.30 -8.45
N ALA A 383 11.98 -35.55 -8.24
CA ALA A 383 13.36 -35.93 -7.97
C ALA A 383 14.31 -35.53 -9.11
N PRO A 384 15.62 -35.37 -8.83
CA PRO A 384 16.62 -35.17 -9.86
C PRO A 384 16.51 -36.20 -11.00
N LEU A 385 16.68 -35.74 -12.24
CA LEU A 385 16.58 -36.51 -13.49
C LEU A 385 15.20 -37.09 -13.79
N HIS A 386 14.16 -36.75 -13.02
CA HIS A 386 12.79 -37.14 -13.29
C HIS A 386 12.00 -36.00 -13.94
N ASN A 387 10.81 -36.35 -14.43
CA ASN A 387 9.91 -35.41 -15.08
C ASN A 387 8.47 -35.56 -14.56
N PHE A 388 7.70 -34.49 -14.71
CA PHE A 388 6.29 -34.47 -14.39
C PHE A 388 5.59 -33.47 -15.31
N THR A 389 4.35 -33.73 -15.71
CA THR A 389 3.58 -32.78 -16.53
C THR A 389 2.43 -32.24 -15.71
N TYR A 390 2.49 -30.97 -15.36
CA TYR A 390 1.40 -30.25 -14.70
C TYR A 390 0.31 -29.88 -15.69
N ARG A 391 -0.95 -29.95 -15.24
CA ARG A 391 -2.11 -29.51 -16.00
C ARG A 391 -2.93 -28.51 -15.18
N TRP A 392 -2.97 -27.26 -15.64
CA TRP A 392 -3.74 -26.20 -15.03
C TRP A 392 -4.82 -25.71 -16.00
N ALA A 393 -5.96 -25.33 -15.46
CA ALA A 393 -7.09 -24.78 -16.19
C ALA A 393 -7.25 -23.30 -15.88
N VAL A 394 -7.70 -22.53 -16.87
CA VAL A 394 -7.98 -21.09 -16.70
C VAL A 394 -9.47 -20.83 -16.91
N PRO A 395 -10.36 -21.26 -16.00
CA PRO A 395 -11.77 -20.93 -16.08
C PRO A 395 -12.02 -19.44 -15.85
N GLU A 396 -13.21 -18.94 -16.20
CA GLU A 396 -13.58 -17.53 -16.02
C GLU A 396 -13.39 -17.02 -14.58
N ARG A 397 -13.63 -17.87 -13.58
CA ARG A 397 -13.49 -17.50 -12.17
C ARG A 397 -12.06 -17.17 -11.72
N VAL A 398 -11.02 -17.67 -12.39
CA VAL A 398 -9.63 -17.32 -12.06
C VAL A 398 -9.07 -16.23 -12.99
N GLY A 399 -9.86 -15.83 -13.99
CA GLY A 399 -9.51 -14.76 -14.91
C GLY A 399 -9.78 -13.36 -14.34
N PRO A 400 -9.33 -12.32 -15.08
CA PRO A 400 -9.57 -10.93 -14.69
C PRO A 400 -11.06 -10.61 -14.59
N GLY A 401 -11.49 -10.07 -13.45
CA GLY A 401 -12.84 -9.57 -13.22
C GLY A 401 -13.13 -8.30 -14.04
N PRO A 402 -14.35 -7.73 -13.97
CA PRO A 402 -14.72 -6.56 -14.75
C PRO A 402 -13.91 -5.29 -14.42
N SER A 403 -13.50 -5.13 -13.15
CA SER A 403 -12.70 -3.99 -12.69
C SER A 403 -11.19 -4.16 -12.93
N ASP A 404 -10.75 -5.37 -13.27
CA ASP A 404 -9.34 -5.70 -13.42
C ASP A 404 -8.74 -5.19 -14.75
N PRO A 405 -7.41 -5.14 -14.89
CA PRO A 405 -6.76 -4.99 -16.18
C PRO A 405 -7.07 -6.15 -17.15
N PRO A 406 -6.80 -6.00 -18.46
CA PRO A 406 -6.95 -7.07 -19.45
C PRO A 406 -6.18 -8.36 -19.14
N CYS A 407 -5.07 -8.24 -18.44
CA CYS A 407 -4.25 -9.34 -17.96
C CYS A 407 -3.85 -9.10 -16.51
N LEU A 408 -3.86 -10.16 -15.70
CA LEU A 408 -3.38 -10.17 -14.33
C LEU A 408 -2.03 -10.85 -14.23
N THR A 409 -1.09 -10.19 -13.53
CA THR A 409 0.21 -10.73 -13.15
C THR A 409 0.06 -11.75 -12.03
N TRP A 410 0.78 -12.85 -12.14
CA TRP A 410 0.96 -13.89 -11.13
C TRP A 410 2.40 -14.39 -11.19
N MET A 411 2.72 -15.37 -10.35
CA MET A 411 3.98 -16.11 -10.47
C MET A 411 3.77 -17.63 -10.41
N TYR A 412 4.84 -18.35 -10.70
CA TYR A 412 5.01 -19.73 -10.31
C TYR A 412 6.38 -19.91 -9.68
N SER A 413 6.48 -20.78 -8.69
CA SER A 413 7.74 -21.09 -8.00
C SER A 413 7.82 -22.58 -7.68
N SER A 414 8.98 -23.06 -7.23
CA SER A 414 9.05 -24.39 -6.60
C SER A 414 8.56 -24.27 -5.16
N ALA A 415 7.83 -25.27 -4.69
CA ALA A 415 7.23 -25.31 -3.36
C ALA A 415 7.44 -26.69 -2.69
N VAL A 416 8.56 -27.34 -2.99
CA VAL A 416 9.01 -28.51 -2.20
C VAL A 416 9.41 -28.01 -0.81
N ASP A 417 10.19 -26.93 -0.80
CA ASP A 417 10.42 -26.05 0.33
C ASP A 417 10.10 -24.62 -0.14
N PRO A 418 8.97 -24.04 0.29
CA PRO A 418 8.48 -22.76 -0.22
C PRO A 418 9.39 -21.57 0.12
N VAL A 419 10.37 -21.73 1.01
CA VAL A 419 11.32 -20.67 1.39
C VAL A 419 12.67 -20.89 0.72
N ARG A 420 13.21 -22.11 0.80
CA ARG A 420 14.54 -22.41 0.26
C ARG A 420 14.57 -22.47 -1.26
N ASP A 421 13.51 -22.97 -1.89
CA ASP A 421 13.50 -23.11 -3.35
C ASP A 421 13.49 -21.76 -4.08
N PRO A 422 12.64 -20.78 -3.70
CA PRO A 422 12.65 -19.46 -4.32
C PRO A 422 13.94 -18.69 -4.01
N SER A 423 14.46 -18.77 -2.77
CA SER A 423 15.76 -18.20 -2.38
C SER A 423 16.91 -18.77 -3.22
N SER A 424 16.81 -20.05 -3.60
CA SER A 424 17.75 -20.70 -4.52
C SER A 424 17.61 -20.25 -5.99
N GLY A 425 16.55 -19.50 -6.35
CA GLY A 425 16.34 -18.87 -7.66
C GLY A 425 15.16 -19.40 -8.49
N LEU A 426 14.34 -20.31 -7.95
CA LEU A 426 13.25 -20.96 -8.71
C LEU A 426 11.94 -20.18 -8.68
N VAL A 427 11.89 -19.10 -9.45
CA VAL A 427 10.71 -18.24 -9.62
C VAL A 427 10.52 -17.89 -11.08
N GLY A 428 9.28 -17.79 -11.55
CA GLY A 428 8.97 -17.27 -12.88
C GLY A 428 7.61 -16.59 -12.95
N PRO A 429 7.41 -15.66 -13.90
CA PRO A 429 6.16 -14.91 -14.03
C PRO A 429 5.08 -15.73 -14.77
N LEU A 430 3.84 -15.53 -14.37
CA LEU A 430 2.65 -16.09 -14.99
C LEU A 430 1.65 -14.96 -15.31
N LEU A 431 0.99 -15.01 -16.46
CA LEU A 431 0.06 -14.00 -16.91
C LEU A 431 -1.25 -14.62 -17.37
N ILE A 432 -2.36 -14.20 -16.77
CA ILE A 432 -3.72 -14.64 -17.15
C ILE A 432 -4.49 -13.48 -17.74
N CYS A 433 -4.95 -13.63 -18.98
CA CYS A 433 -5.61 -12.60 -19.76
C CYS A 433 -7.07 -12.91 -20.07
N ARG A 434 -7.85 -11.87 -20.38
CA ARG A 434 -9.20 -12.04 -20.95
C ARG A 434 -9.12 -12.68 -22.35
N PRO A 435 -10.18 -13.37 -22.81
CA PRO A 435 -10.20 -14.00 -24.13
C PRO A 435 -9.96 -12.98 -25.26
N GLY A 436 -9.08 -13.32 -26.20
CA GLY A 436 -8.74 -12.50 -27.36
C GLY A 436 -7.80 -11.32 -27.08
N THR A 437 -7.22 -11.20 -25.88
CA THR A 437 -6.23 -10.15 -25.53
C THR A 437 -4.84 -10.47 -26.07
N LEU A 438 -4.49 -11.75 -26.16
CA LEU A 438 -3.23 -12.22 -26.71
C LEU A 438 -3.35 -12.41 -28.23
N ASP A 439 -2.28 -12.13 -28.96
CA ASP A 439 -2.13 -12.47 -30.37
C ASP A 439 -1.65 -13.93 -30.57
N ASP A 440 -1.44 -14.34 -31.81
CA ASP A 440 -0.99 -15.70 -32.12
C ASP A 440 0.45 -15.99 -31.68
N ASN A 441 1.23 -14.96 -31.33
CA ASN A 441 2.58 -15.06 -30.78
C ASN A 441 2.61 -14.91 -29.24
N ASN A 442 1.44 -14.93 -28.58
CA ASN A 442 1.28 -14.74 -27.14
C ASN A 442 1.73 -13.36 -26.62
N LYS A 443 1.70 -12.33 -27.47
CA LYS A 443 1.91 -10.94 -27.06
C LYS A 443 0.57 -10.25 -26.77
N GLN A 444 0.57 -9.32 -25.82
CA GLN A 444 -0.63 -8.53 -25.54
C GLN A 444 -0.93 -7.55 -26.68
N LYS A 445 -2.16 -7.57 -27.19
CA LYS A 445 -2.61 -6.65 -28.24
C LYS A 445 -2.66 -5.22 -27.70
N GLY A 446 -2.05 -4.29 -28.43
CA GLY A 446 -2.05 -2.86 -28.07
C GLY A 446 -1.01 -2.45 -27.03
N ILE A 447 -0.16 -3.39 -26.60
CA ILE A 447 1.01 -3.15 -25.77
C ILE A 447 2.26 -3.26 -26.65
N ASP A 448 3.10 -2.23 -26.63
CA ASP A 448 4.33 -2.16 -27.42
C ASP A 448 5.48 -2.89 -26.71
N LYS A 449 5.52 -2.82 -25.35
CA LYS A 449 6.52 -3.47 -24.50
C LYS A 449 5.90 -4.05 -23.24
N GLU A 450 6.31 -5.26 -22.88
CA GLU A 450 5.94 -5.96 -21.65
C GLU A 450 7.22 -6.23 -20.84
N PHE A 451 7.23 -5.82 -19.57
CA PHE A 451 8.34 -6.08 -18.64
C PHE A 451 7.84 -6.80 -17.39
N TYR A 452 8.67 -7.68 -16.85
CA TYR A 452 8.41 -8.44 -15.63
C TYR A 452 9.53 -8.16 -14.63
N LEU A 453 9.20 -7.62 -13.46
CA LEU A 453 10.16 -7.22 -12.43
C LEU A 453 9.79 -7.88 -11.10
N LEU A 454 10.65 -8.76 -10.63
CA LEU A 454 10.62 -9.33 -9.29
C LEU A 454 11.50 -8.49 -8.38
N PHE A 455 10.88 -7.91 -7.36
CA PHE A 455 11.54 -7.27 -6.23
C PHE A 455 11.64 -8.30 -5.10
N SER A 456 12.87 -8.60 -4.68
CA SER A 456 13.11 -9.59 -3.63
C SER A 456 14.51 -9.40 -3.03
N VAL A 457 14.61 -9.58 -1.72
CA VAL A 457 15.88 -9.82 -1.04
C VAL A 457 16.20 -11.31 -1.18
N PHE A 458 17.10 -11.64 -2.10
CA PHE A 458 17.52 -13.03 -2.28
C PHE A 458 18.45 -13.42 -1.13
N ASP A 459 17.90 -14.09 -0.12
CA ASP A 459 18.66 -14.60 1.01
C ASP A 459 19.41 -15.90 0.62
N GLU A 460 20.69 -15.76 0.28
CA GLU A 460 21.54 -16.91 -0.05
C GLU A 460 21.88 -17.77 1.17
N ASN A 461 21.62 -17.29 2.40
CA ASN A 461 21.76 -18.10 3.62
C ASN A 461 20.71 -19.22 3.67
N LEU A 462 19.53 -19.00 3.07
CA LEU A 462 18.44 -19.99 2.99
C LEU A 462 18.57 -20.94 1.78
N SER A 463 19.46 -20.61 0.84
CA SER A 463 19.68 -21.38 -0.40
C SER A 463 20.09 -22.82 -0.13
N TRP A 464 19.61 -23.76 -0.96
CA TRP A 464 20.09 -25.15 -0.99
C TRP A 464 21.58 -25.25 -1.35
N TYR A 465 22.13 -24.19 -1.95
CA TYR A 465 23.48 -24.14 -2.48
C TYR A 465 24.48 -23.40 -1.58
N LEU A 466 24.07 -22.90 -0.40
CA LEU A 466 24.97 -22.19 0.52
C LEU A 466 26.25 -23.00 0.79
N ASN A 467 26.12 -24.28 1.11
CA ASN A 467 27.27 -25.14 1.42
C ASN A 467 28.18 -25.36 0.21
N ALA A 468 27.60 -25.48 -0.98
CA ALA A 468 28.36 -25.58 -2.21
C ALA A 468 29.11 -24.25 -2.49
N ASN A 469 28.47 -23.12 -2.23
CA ASN A 469 29.05 -21.79 -2.39
C ASN A 469 30.20 -21.54 -1.41
N ILE A 470 30.04 -21.85 -0.12
CA ILE A 470 31.10 -21.77 0.88
C ILE A 470 32.30 -22.63 0.46
N LYS A 471 32.05 -23.89 0.09
CA LYS A 471 33.11 -24.83 -0.31
C LYS A 471 33.84 -24.37 -1.57
N TYR A 472 33.10 -23.86 -2.56
CA TYR A 472 33.66 -23.46 -3.85
C TYR A 472 34.42 -22.13 -3.76
N TYR A 473 33.83 -21.11 -3.15
CA TYR A 473 34.35 -19.74 -3.15
C TYR A 473 35.26 -19.43 -1.96
N LEU A 474 34.98 -19.98 -0.75
CA LEU A 474 35.80 -19.77 0.44
C LEU A 474 36.86 -20.86 0.63
N LYS A 475 36.71 -22.02 -0.03
CA LYS A 475 37.57 -23.20 0.13
C LYS A 475 37.60 -23.72 1.57
N MET A 476 36.48 -23.56 2.28
CA MET A 476 36.29 -23.98 3.67
C MET A 476 35.12 -24.95 3.76
N GLU A 477 35.10 -25.76 4.82
CA GLU A 477 33.89 -26.51 5.20
C GLU A 477 32.96 -25.59 6.00
N GLU A 478 31.64 -25.79 5.90
CA GLU A 478 30.63 -24.92 6.51
C GLU A 478 30.85 -24.73 8.02
N THR A 479 31.17 -25.80 8.74
CA THR A 479 31.40 -25.78 10.19
C THR A 479 32.61 -24.94 10.62
N SER A 480 33.47 -24.55 9.68
CA SER A 480 34.64 -23.71 9.94
C SER A 480 34.37 -22.22 9.67
N VAL A 481 33.21 -21.87 9.10
CA VAL A 481 32.82 -20.49 8.82
C VAL A 481 32.05 -19.94 10.01
N LYS A 482 32.49 -18.79 10.52
CA LYS A 482 31.71 -18.03 11.48
C LYS A 482 30.60 -17.31 10.71
N LYS A 483 29.34 -17.71 10.93
CA LYS A 483 28.14 -17.04 10.42
C LYS A 483 27.78 -15.93 11.41
N ASP A 484 28.54 -14.85 11.39
CA ASP A 484 28.15 -13.62 12.10
C ASP A 484 27.16 -12.80 11.28
N ASP A 485 26.50 -11.82 11.89
CA ASP A 485 25.50 -10.97 11.22
C ASP A 485 26.07 -10.32 9.96
N GLY A 486 27.36 -9.93 9.99
CA GLY A 486 28.04 -9.40 8.81
C GLY A 486 28.24 -10.42 7.68
N PHE A 487 28.26 -11.73 7.96
CA PHE A 487 28.26 -12.79 6.95
C PHE A 487 26.86 -12.99 6.39
N GLU A 488 25.86 -13.05 7.26
CA GLU A 488 24.46 -13.24 6.86
C GLU A 488 23.99 -12.08 5.99
N GLU A 489 24.25 -10.84 6.42
CA GLU A 489 23.92 -9.63 5.67
C GLU A 489 24.66 -9.57 4.33
N SER A 490 25.92 -10.03 4.26
CA SER A 490 26.66 -10.06 2.98
C SER A 490 26.04 -10.99 1.93
N ASN A 491 25.16 -11.90 2.36
CA ASN A 491 24.49 -12.88 1.51
C ASN A 491 23.00 -12.53 1.27
N ARG A 492 22.51 -11.40 1.79
CA ARG A 492 21.16 -10.87 1.53
C ARG A 492 21.19 -9.95 0.31
N MET A 493 20.92 -10.51 -0.86
CA MET A 493 21.10 -9.83 -2.14
C MET A 493 19.84 -9.07 -2.56
N HIS A 494 19.80 -7.76 -2.28
CA HIS A 494 18.68 -6.86 -2.53
C HIS A 494 18.55 -6.52 -4.03
N ALA A 495 17.78 -7.32 -4.78
CA ALA A 495 17.88 -7.34 -6.23
C ALA A 495 16.54 -7.16 -6.96
N ILE A 496 16.61 -6.62 -8.19
CA ILE A 496 15.51 -6.64 -9.16
C ILE A 496 15.85 -7.67 -10.23
N ASN A 497 15.02 -8.71 -10.38
CA ASN A 497 15.29 -9.86 -11.27
C ASN A 497 16.65 -10.54 -11.03
N GLY A 498 17.15 -10.49 -9.80
CA GLY A 498 18.44 -11.05 -9.41
C GLY A 498 19.65 -10.17 -9.80
N LEU A 499 19.47 -8.92 -10.20
CA LEU A 499 20.56 -7.98 -10.46
C LEU A 499 20.47 -6.78 -9.51
N MET A 500 21.62 -6.20 -9.21
CA MET A 500 21.77 -5.10 -8.25
C MET A 500 22.55 -3.94 -8.86
N PHE A 501 22.39 -2.76 -8.26
CA PHE A 501 23.19 -1.57 -8.56
C PHE A 501 23.22 -1.20 -10.06
N GLY A 502 22.08 -1.23 -10.75
CA GLY A 502 21.99 -0.76 -12.14
C GLY A 502 22.48 -1.75 -13.21
N ASN A 503 22.60 -3.04 -12.87
CA ASN A 503 23.14 -4.06 -13.78
C ASN A 503 22.09 -4.76 -14.66
N LEU A 504 20.80 -4.51 -14.47
CA LEU A 504 19.69 -5.13 -15.23
C LEU A 504 19.63 -4.61 -16.68
N PRO A 505 19.84 -5.48 -17.69
CA PRO A 505 19.82 -5.06 -19.08
C PRO A 505 18.42 -5.12 -19.70
N GLY A 506 18.23 -4.45 -20.83
CA GLY A 506 17.08 -4.68 -21.72
C GLY A 506 15.83 -3.85 -21.40
N LEU A 507 15.89 -2.92 -20.46
CA LEU A 507 14.80 -1.99 -20.13
C LEU A 507 14.83 -0.75 -21.03
N ASN A 508 14.60 -0.93 -22.33
CA ASN A 508 14.59 0.15 -23.31
C ASN A 508 13.18 0.34 -23.87
N VAL A 509 12.67 1.57 -23.79
CA VAL A 509 11.35 1.97 -24.29
C VAL A 509 11.45 3.17 -25.22
N CYS A 510 10.48 3.31 -26.11
CA CYS A 510 10.35 4.49 -26.94
C CYS A 510 9.35 5.48 -26.35
N GLU A 511 9.62 6.77 -26.53
CA GLU A 511 8.68 7.84 -26.18
C GLU A 511 7.31 7.57 -26.82
N GLY A 512 6.26 7.55 -25.99
CA GLY A 512 4.87 7.34 -26.40
C GLY A 512 4.45 5.89 -26.65
N ASP A 513 5.31 4.90 -26.40
CA ASP A 513 4.96 3.47 -26.36
C ASP A 513 3.92 3.19 -25.28
N ASN A 514 3.05 2.21 -25.51
CA ASN A 514 2.22 1.63 -24.46
C ASN A 514 3.00 0.51 -23.77
N VAL A 515 3.40 0.73 -22.52
CA VAL A 515 4.22 -0.22 -21.75
C VAL A 515 3.38 -0.85 -20.64
N SER A 516 3.45 -2.18 -20.53
CA SER A 516 2.87 -2.96 -19.43
C SER A 516 3.99 -3.46 -18.52
N TRP A 517 3.94 -3.06 -17.25
CA TRP A 517 4.85 -3.49 -16.19
C TRP A 517 4.15 -4.51 -15.30
N HIS A 518 4.74 -5.70 -15.19
CA HIS A 518 4.27 -6.79 -14.37
C HIS A 518 5.20 -6.91 -13.17
N LEU A 519 4.74 -6.50 -12.01
CA LEU A 519 5.54 -6.40 -10.80
C LEU A 519 5.22 -7.56 -9.85
N LEU A 520 6.25 -8.15 -9.26
CA LEU A 520 6.14 -9.31 -8.38
C LEU A 520 6.94 -9.05 -7.09
N GLY A 521 6.38 -9.41 -5.93
CA GLY A 521 7.07 -9.40 -4.64
C GLY A 521 7.25 -10.82 -4.09
N LEU A 522 8.36 -11.07 -3.39
CA LEU A 522 8.71 -12.37 -2.80
C LEU A 522 9.73 -12.18 -1.67
N GLY A 523 9.57 -12.93 -0.57
CA GLY A 523 10.59 -13.08 0.47
C GLY A 523 10.02 -13.10 1.90
N SER A 524 10.67 -12.41 2.84
CA SER A 524 10.27 -12.35 4.26
C SER A 524 9.54 -11.04 4.61
N GLU A 525 9.37 -10.75 5.89
CA GLU A 525 8.79 -9.50 6.39
C GLU A 525 9.63 -8.28 6.04
N ALA A 526 10.94 -8.46 5.77
CA ALA A 526 11.81 -7.42 5.23
C ALA A 526 11.39 -6.99 3.81
N ASP A 527 10.69 -7.85 3.05
CA ASP A 527 10.29 -7.60 1.66
C ASP A 527 9.06 -6.68 1.53
N VAL A 528 9.10 -5.51 2.18
CA VAL A 528 8.20 -4.38 1.97
C VAL A 528 8.80 -3.47 0.90
N HIS A 529 8.33 -3.59 -0.34
CA HIS A 529 8.90 -2.87 -1.48
C HIS A 529 7.98 -1.78 -2.00
N GLY A 530 8.48 -0.56 -2.14
CA GLY A 530 7.84 0.51 -2.92
C GLY A 530 8.48 0.66 -4.30
N ALA A 531 8.00 -0.04 -5.33
CA ALA A 531 8.61 -0.01 -6.67
C ALA A 531 8.35 1.33 -7.40
N VAL A 532 9.32 2.23 -7.42
CA VAL A 532 9.22 3.59 -7.99
C VAL A 532 9.82 3.68 -9.38
N PHE A 533 9.16 4.42 -10.27
CA PHE A 533 9.65 4.75 -11.61
C PHE A 533 10.01 6.23 -11.69
N GLN A 534 11.30 6.53 -11.64
CA GLN A 534 11.76 7.92 -11.70
C GLN A 534 11.36 8.59 -13.01
N GLY A 535 10.87 9.83 -12.95
CA GLY A 535 10.61 10.69 -14.11
C GLY A 535 9.32 10.41 -14.90
N ASN A 536 8.65 9.27 -14.67
CA ASN A 536 7.40 8.89 -15.32
C ASN A 536 6.40 8.31 -14.29
N THR A 537 5.10 8.47 -14.54
CA THR A 537 4.05 7.93 -13.66
C THR A 537 3.45 6.65 -14.20
N LEU A 538 2.95 5.81 -13.31
CA LEU A 538 2.20 4.59 -13.58
C LEU A 538 0.69 4.81 -13.47
N GLN A 539 -0.06 3.93 -14.13
CA GLN A 539 -1.49 3.75 -13.90
C GLN A 539 -1.75 2.31 -13.41
N VAL A 540 -2.26 2.18 -12.18
CA VAL A 540 -2.58 0.89 -11.54
C VAL A 540 -4.06 0.92 -11.20
N ASN A 541 -4.83 -0.05 -11.72
CA ASN A 541 -6.30 -0.09 -11.54
C ASN A 541 -7.01 1.24 -11.84
N GLY A 542 -6.52 1.98 -12.83
CA GLY A 542 -7.07 3.29 -13.21
C GLY A 542 -6.62 4.47 -12.33
N MET A 543 -5.90 4.24 -11.24
CA MET A 543 -5.35 5.26 -10.35
C MET A 543 -3.95 5.66 -10.78
N ARG A 544 -3.59 6.92 -10.55
CA ARG A 544 -2.28 7.49 -10.86
C ARG A 544 -1.35 7.29 -9.68
N ARG A 545 -0.24 6.60 -9.91
CA ARG A 545 0.81 6.37 -8.92
C ARG A 545 2.17 6.54 -9.60
N ASP A 546 3.24 6.57 -8.83
CA ASP A 546 4.62 6.44 -9.33
C ASP A 546 5.39 5.33 -8.61
N SER A 547 4.93 4.95 -7.43
CA SER A 547 5.26 3.73 -6.71
C SER A 547 4.20 2.63 -6.92
N THR A 548 4.57 1.39 -6.64
CA THR A 548 3.63 0.28 -6.42
C THR A 548 4.17 -0.59 -5.31
N ASN A 549 3.36 -0.81 -4.27
CA ASN A 549 3.77 -1.61 -3.13
C ASN A 549 3.73 -3.10 -3.46
N LEU A 550 4.76 -3.84 -3.06
CA LEU A 550 4.88 -5.28 -3.23
C LEU A 550 5.36 -5.90 -1.92
N PHE A 551 4.71 -7.00 -1.57
CA PHE A 551 4.98 -7.89 -0.44
C PHE A 551 5.15 -9.34 -0.95
N PRO A 552 5.60 -10.29 -0.11
CA PRO A 552 5.76 -11.68 -0.53
C PRO A 552 4.51 -12.28 -1.18
N HIS A 553 4.63 -12.80 -2.41
CA HIS A 553 3.54 -13.38 -3.20
C HIS A 553 2.42 -12.39 -3.57
N THR A 554 2.73 -11.09 -3.65
CA THR A 554 1.80 -10.10 -4.21
C THR A 554 2.25 -9.65 -5.59
N PHE A 555 1.27 -9.24 -6.40
CA PHE A 555 1.48 -8.95 -7.81
C PHE A 555 0.73 -7.70 -8.23
N ALA A 556 1.32 -6.96 -9.16
CA ALA A 556 0.67 -5.81 -9.78
C ALA A 556 0.85 -5.80 -11.29
N THR A 557 -0.14 -5.22 -11.97
CA THR A 557 -0.06 -4.88 -13.39
C THR A 557 -0.23 -3.37 -13.51
N ALA A 558 0.83 -2.69 -13.96
CA ALA A 558 0.88 -1.25 -14.11
C ALA A 558 1.07 -0.86 -15.57
N PHE A 559 0.40 0.20 -16.00
CA PHE A 559 0.55 0.74 -17.36
C PHE A 559 1.31 2.06 -17.33
N MET A 560 2.20 2.24 -18.29
CA MET A 560 2.95 3.46 -18.48
C MET A 560 2.92 3.87 -19.94
N ARG A 561 2.85 5.19 -20.18
CA ARG A 561 3.14 5.78 -21.48
C ARG A 561 4.23 6.83 -21.29
N PRO A 562 5.51 6.51 -21.56
CA PRO A 562 6.62 7.38 -21.23
C PRO A 562 6.60 8.62 -22.12
N ASP A 563 6.73 9.80 -21.49
CA ASP A 563 6.73 11.10 -22.15
C ASP A 563 7.99 11.93 -21.82
N ASN A 564 8.84 11.43 -20.92
CA ASN A 564 10.10 12.04 -20.57
C ASN A 564 11.25 11.23 -21.19
N CYS A 565 12.03 11.84 -22.09
CA CYS A 565 13.18 11.19 -22.73
C CYS A 565 14.42 11.29 -21.84
N GLY A 566 15.15 10.18 -21.66
CA GLY A 566 16.32 10.15 -20.80
C GLY A 566 16.65 8.76 -20.30
N ILE A 567 17.56 8.70 -19.35
CA ILE A 567 17.86 7.49 -18.57
C ILE A 567 17.37 7.76 -17.15
N PHE A 568 16.54 6.87 -16.64
CA PHE A 568 15.87 7.01 -15.36
C PHE A 568 16.08 5.74 -14.53
N GLU A 569 15.85 5.85 -13.23
CA GLU A 569 15.92 4.71 -12.32
C GLU A 569 14.56 4.06 -12.08
N ILE A 570 14.57 2.75 -11.89
CA ILE A 570 13.52 1.96 -11.26
C ILE A 570 14.11 1.44 -9.97
N TYR A 571 13.55 1.80 -8.82
CA TYR A 571 14.17 1.48 -7.54
C TYR A 571 13.13 1.17 -6.47
N CYS A 572 13.57 0.56 -5.37
CA CYS A 572 12.75 0.38 -4.19
C CYS A 572 12.80 1.63 -3.31
N GLN A 573 11.65 2.20 -2.95
CA GLN A 573 11.53 3.40 -2.12
C GLN A 573 11.91 3.16 -0.65
N THR A 574 11.90 1.89 -0.22
CA THR A 574 12.40 1.44 1.08
C THR A 574 13.90 1.70 1.15
N SER A 575 14.32 2.55 2.08
CA SER A 575 15.61 3.25 2.03
C SER A 575 16.82 2.31 2.17
N ASN A 576 16.73 1.31 3.05
CA ASN A 576 17.75 0.27 3.21
C ASN A 576 17.87 -0.57 1.92
N HIS A 577 16.76 -0.96 1.26
CA HIS A 577 16.80 -1.69 -0.01
C HIS A 577 17.47 -0.86 -1.11
N TYR A 578 17.15 0.44 -1.19
CA TYR A 578 17.79 1.35 -2.14
C TYR A 578 19.30 1.43 -1.93
N GLN A 579 19.75 1.64 -0.68
CA GLN A 579 21.17 1.71 -0.33
C GLN A 579 21.90 0.37 -0.57
N ALA A 580 21.21 -0.74 -0.32
CA ALA A 580 21.73 -2.10 -0.53
C ALA A 580 21.78 -2.52 -2.00
N GLY A 581 21.21 -1.73 -2.93
CA GLY A 581 21.39 -1.91 -4.36
C GLY A 581 20.16 -2.32 -5.15
N MET A 582 18.96 -2.29 -4.55
CA MET A 582 17.69 -2.57 -5.23
C MET A 582 17.24 -1.39 -6.11
N ARG A 583 18.03 -1.13 -7.15
CA ARG A 583 17.84 -0.06 -8.12
C ARG A 583 18.40 -0.45 -9.47
N GLU A 584 17.66 -0.11 -10.52
CA GLU A 584 17.95 -0.44 -11.90
C GLU A 584 17.69 0.73 -12.84
N ARG A 585 18.14 0.65 -14.09
CA ARG A 585 18.01 1.75 -15.04
C ARG A 585 17.13 1.35 -16.22
N TYR A 586 16.27 2.27 -16.64
CA TYR A 586 15.54 2.16 -17.90
C TYR A 586 15.77 3.39 -18.78
N SER A 587 15.74 3.18 -20.09
CA SER A 587 15.98 4.24 -21.06
C SER A 587 14.72 4.54 -21.87
N VAL A 588 14.41 5.83 -22.02
CA VAL A 588 13.34 6.33 -22.88
C VAL A 588 13.99 7.08 -24.04
N SER A 589 13.82 6.58 -25.26
CA SER A 589 14.45 7.11 -26.47
C SER A 589 13.45 7.55 -27.53
N LYS A 590 13.87 8.46 -28.43
CA LYS A 590 13.04 8.91 -29.55
C LYS A 590 13.17 7.95 -30.73
N CYS A 591 12.17 7.10 -30.94
CA CYS A 591 12.21 6.03 -31.96
C CYS A 591 11.45 6.35 -33.26
N GLY A 592 10.93 7.57 -33.43
CA GLY A 592 10.35 8.05 -34.70
C GLY A 592 9.01 7.42 -35.13
N LYS A 593 8.26 6.77 -34.22
CA LYS A 593 7.05 6.00 -34.57
C LYS A 593 5.74 6.80 -34.62
N ARG A 594 5.68 8.04 -34.13
CA ARG A 594 4.46 8.87 -34.13
C ARG A 594 4.81 10.36 -34.27
N ASP A 595 3.94 11.14 -34.91
CA ASP A 595 3.99 12.60 -34.81
C ASP A 595 3.99 12.99 -33.33
N PRO A 596 4.88 13.91 -32.89
CA PRO A 596 4.89 14.34 -31.51
C PRO A 596 3.51 14.87 -31.15
N ALA A 597 2.97 14.41 -30.00
CA ALA A 597 1.75 14.96 -29.46
C ALA A 597 1.92 16.50 -29.37
N PRO A 598 0.90 17.29 -29.71
CA PRO A 598 1.02 18.74 -29.63
C PRO A 598 1.47 19.14 -28.23
N ALA A 599 2.51 19.98 -28.15
CA ALA A 599 3.08 20.40 -26.88
C ALA A 599 1.95 20.89 -25.96
N PRO A 600 1.83 20.37 -24.74
CA PRO A 600 0.78 20.77 -23.82
C PRO A 600 0.80 22.29 -23.64
N GLN A 601 -0.35 22.93 -23.88
CA GLN A 601 -0.49 24.36 -23.60
C GLN A 601 -0.66 24.56 -22.11
N TYR A 602 0.44 24.83 -21.42
CA TYR A 602 0.45 25.28 -20.04
C TYR A 602 -0.13 26.69 -19.96
N LYS A 603 -1.06 26.91 -19.02
CA LYS A 603 -1.81 28.18 -18.94
C LYS A 603 -1.59 28.92 -17.62
N GLY A 604 -1.25 28.22 -16.55
CA GLY A 604 -0.96 28.78 -15.23
C GLY A 604 0.51 28.64 -14.88
N VAL A 605 1.10 29.67 -14.28
CA VAL A 605 2.42 29.62 -13.67
C VAL A 605 2.26 29.95 -12.19
N ARG A 606 2.74 29.07 -11.31
CA ARG A 606 2.75 29.25 -9.86
C ARG A 606 4.18 29.32 -9.40
N THR A 607 4.52 30.35 -8.62
CA THR A 607 5.87 30.52 -8.10
C THR A 607 5.87 30.33 -6.59
N TYR A 608 6.76 29.48 -6.09
CA TYR A 608 6.98 29.24 -4.68
C TYR A 608 8.43 29.61 -4.32
N TYR A 609 8.61 30.29 -3.19
CA TYR A 609 9.94 30.67 -2.69
C TYR A 609 10.24 29.79 -1.48
N ILE A 610 11.17 28.86 -1.62
CA ILE A 610 11.48 27.83 -0.61
C ILE A 610 12.93 27.97 -0.17
N VAL A 611 13.18 27.80 1.12
CA VAL A 611 14.52 27.76 1.70
C VAL A 611 14.72 26.43 2.41
N ALA A 612 15.88 25.82 2.23
CA ALA A 612 16.39 24.79 3.15
C ALA A 612 17.15 25.49 4.27
N GLU A 613 16.68 25.38 5.51
CA GLU A 613 17.28 25.99 6.69
C GLU A 613 17.55 24.97 7.80
N GLU A 614 18.63 25.17 8.53
CA GLU A 614 19.00 24.33 9.67
C GLU A 614 18.33 24.84 10.95
N VAL A 615 17.66 23.96 11.68
CA VAL A 615 16.91 24.26 12.89
C VAL A 615 17.24 23.28 14.01
N GLU A 616 17.07 23.71 15.26
CA GLU A 616 16.95 22.77 16.38
C GLU A 616 15.50 22.28 16.41
N TRP A 617 15.32 20.98 16.23
CA TRP A 617 14.04 20.30 16.24
C TRP A 617 13.89 19.48 17.51
N ASP A 618 12.86 19.77 18.30
CA ASP A 618 12.47 18.98 19.46
C ASP A 618 11.28 18.11 19.08
N TYR A 619 11.44 16.79 19.11
CA TYR A 619 10.37 15.85 18.75
C TYR A 619 9.23 15.80 19.79
N ALA A 620 9.55 16.05 21.07
CA ALA A 620 8.61 15.94 22.19
C ALA A 620 8.84 17.09 23.20
N PRO A 621 8.52 18.34 22.84
CA PRO A 621 8.73 19.50 23.71
C PRO A 621 7.88 19.46 24.98
N ASP A 622 6.70 18.81 24.95
CA ASP A 622 5.88 18.55 26.13
C ASP A 622 5.75 17.03 26.38
N ARG A 623 6.19 16.61 27.57
CA ARG A 623 6.11 15.22 28.07
C ARG A 623 4.89 14.98 28.98
N SER A 624 3.99 15.95 29.10
CA SER A 624 2.81 15.83 29.99
C SER A 624 1.85 14.71 29.57
N TRP A 625 1.63 14.55 28.26
CA TRP A 625 0.77 13.51 27.69
C TRP A 625 1.34 12.11 27.96
N GLU A 626 2.60 11.90 27.58
CA GLU A 626 3.35 10.67 27.82
C GLU A 626 3.34 10.28 29.31
N ARG A 627 3.68 11.22 30.21
CA ARG A 627 3.67 10.95 31.65
C ARG A 627 2.27 10.69 32.23
N GLU A 628 1.22 11.33 31.71
CA GLU A 628 -0.15 11.06 32.15
C GLU A 628 -0.58 9.64 31.76
N ARG A 629 -0.19 9.18 30.57
CA ARG A 629 -0.50 7.84 30.07
C ARG A 629 0.30 6.74 30.77
N HIS A 630 1.58 6.99 31.09
CA HIS A 630 2.50 6.00 31.67
C HIS A 630 2.68 6.11 33.20
N ASN A 631 1.87 6.91 33.91
CA ASN A 631 2.00 7.19 35.36
C ASN A 631 1.83 5.96 36.29
N GLY A 632 1.78 4.74 35.75
CA GLY A 632 1.62 3.47 36.46
C GLY A 632 2.60 2.34 36.05
N SER A 633 3.46 2.52 35.04
CA SER A 633 4.50 1.52 34.69
C SER A 633 5.85 1.90 35.30
N VAL A 634 6.59 0.92 35.81
CA VAL A 634 7.91 1.12 36.46
C VAL A 634 8.99 1.52 35.44
N GLU A 635 8.77 1.20 34.16
CA GLU A 635 9.61 1.59 33.02
C GLU A 635 8.70 2.19 31.94
N SER A 636 8.97 3.41 31.51
CA SER A 636 8.25 4.03 30.39
C SER A 636 9.04 3.75 29.12
N TYR A 637 8.38 3.14 28.12
CA TYR A 637 8.99 2.88 26.80
C TYR A 637 9.54 4.17 26.16
N ALA A 638 8.94 5.33 26.49
CA ALA A 638 9.39 6.63 26.06
C ALA A 638 10.80 7.02 26.55
N ASP A 639 11.31 6.41 27.62
CA ASP A 639 12.66 6.70 28.10
C ASP A 639 13.74 6.14 27.17
N VAL A 640 13.42 5.16 26.30
CA VAL A 640 14.34 4.70 25.24
C VAL A 640 14.66 5.85 24.28
N PHE A 641 13.66 6.62 23.87
CA PHE A 641 13.79 7.66 22.84
C PHE A 641 13.96 9.08 23.40
N LEU A 642 13.40 9.37 24.58
CA LEU A 642 13.33 10.74 25.13
C LEU A 642 14.30 10.98 26.29
N SER A 643 14.98 9.94 26.79
CA SER A 643 16.00 10.11 27.82
C SER A 643 17.29 10.68 27.22
N ASN A 644 17.92 11.60 27.95
CA ASN A 644 19.24 12.14 27.63
C ASN A 644 20.31 11.73 28.66
N GLU A 645 20.06 10.61 29.34
CA GLU A 645 20.97 10.02 30.31
C GLU A 645 21.78 8.88 29.67
N ASN A 646 22.85 8.44 30.33
CA ASN A 646 23.65 7.28 29.91
C ASN A 646 24.20 7.33 28.46
N GLY A 647 24.45 8.53 27.94
CA GLY A 647 25.01 8.72 26.59
C GLY A 647 23.97 8.85 25.47
N LEU A 648 22.67 8.83 25.78
CA LEU A 648 21.59 9.03 24.80
C LEU A 648 21.35 10.53 24.48
N LEU A 649 20.77 10.82 23.32
CA LEU A 649 20.55 12.19 22.82
C LEU A 649 19.26 12.85 23.36
N GLY A 650 18.22 12.06 23.62
CA GLY A 650 16.90 12.55 24.00
C GLY A 650 16.14 13.16 22.82
N SER A 651 15.25 14.12 23.06
CA SER A 651 14.28 14.57 22.05
C SER A 651 14.75 15.65 21.07
N ARG A 652 15.97 16.19 21.21
CA ARG A 652 16.42 17.39 20.49
C ARG A 652 17.53 17.08 19.50
N TYR A 653 17.33 17.49 18.25
CA TYR A 653 18.26 17.24 17.15
C TYR A 653 18.38 18.48 16.26
N LYS A 654 19.58 18.73 15.73
CA LYS A 654 19.79 19.62 14.60
C LYS A 654 19.28 18.94 13.33
N LYS A 655 18.44 19.64 12.57
CA LYS A 655 17.79 19.14 11.34
C LYS A 655 17.81 20.20 10.23
N ALA A 656 17.64 19.79 8.99
CA ALA A 656 17.41 20.67 7.84
C ALA A 656 15.96 20.54 7.37
N VAL A 657 15.27 21.67 7.18
CA VAL A 657 13.84 21.68 6.83
C VAL A 657 13.52 22.67 5.72
N TYR A 658 12.51 22.36 4.91
CA TYR A 658 11.98 23.31 3.93
C TYR A 658 11.04 24.32 4.60
N ARG A 659 11.21 25.62 4.29
CA ARG A 659 10.31 26.70 4.71
C ARG A 659 9.95 27.62 3.54
N GLU A 660 8.74 28.15 3.58
CA GLU A 660 8.22 29.06 2.55
C GLU A 660 8.50 30.52 2.93
N TYR A 661 8.86 31.31 1.93
CA TYR A 661 9.05 32.75 2.03
C TYR A 661 8.07 33.47 1.10
N THR A 662 7.80 34.73 1.41
CA THR A 662 6.79 35.53 0.69
C THR A 662 7.22 35.93 -0.71
N ASP A 663 8.53 36.11 -0.93
CA ASP A 663 9.10 36.51 -2.22
C ASP A 663 10.57 36.07 -2.37
N GLY A 664 11.16 36.37 -3.54
CA GLY A 664 12.53 36.00 -3.90
C GLY A 664 13.63 36.81 -3.21
N THR A 665 13.29 37.75 -2.31
CA THR A 665 14.28 38.42 -1.46
C THR A 665 14.71 37.54 -0.28
N PHE A 666 13.88 36.53 0.08
CA PHE A 666 14.11 35.62 1.20
C PHE A 666 14.30 36.34 2.55
N GLN A 667 13.67 37.51 2.74
CA GLN A 667 13.76 38.28 3.98
C GLN A 667 12.59 38.00 4.95
N THR A 668 11.40 37.75 4.40
CA THR A 668 10.18 37.59 5.21
C THR A 668 9.65 36.15 5.09
N PRO A 669 9.84 35.31 6.12
CA PRO A 669 9.28 33.96 6.14
C PRO A 669 7.76 34.03 6.18
N LYS A 670 7.11 33.09 5.49
CA LYS A 670 5.65 32.99 5.48
C LYS A 670 5.21 32.28 6.76
N VAL A 671 4.50 33.01 7.61
CA VAL A 671 3.99 32.47 8.88
C VAL A 671 2.97 31.36 8.58
N ARG A 672 3.14 30.21 9.25
CA ARG A 672 2.12 29.15 9.25
C ARG A 672 0.99 29.59 10.18
N THR A 673 -0.12 30.05 9.61
CA THR A 673 -1.34 30.44 10.35
C THR A 673 -2.48 29.47 10.03
N ASP A 674 -3.41 29.28 10.97
CA ASP A 674 -4.75 28.67 10.83
C ASP A 674 -4.86 27.56 9.77
N GLY A 675 -4.38 26.37 10.12
CA GLY A 675 -4.54 25.13 9.31
C GLY A 675 -3.27 24.60 8.64
N ALA A 676 -2.11 25.21 8.90
CA ALA A 676 -0.80 24.70 8.44
C ALA A 676 0.17 24.37 9.59
N GLU A 677 -0.24 24.55 10.85
CA GLU A 677 0.57 24.23 12.04
C GLU A 677 0.89 22.74 12.13
N HIS A 678 -0.05 21.89 11.68
CA HIS A 678 0.11 20.43 11.66
C HIS A 678 1.24 19.96 10.75
N LEU A 679 1.74 20.78 9.82
CA LEU A 679 2.82 20.37 8.93
C LEU A 679 4.10 20.01 9.68
N GLY A 680 4.31 20.54 10.89
CA GLY A 680 5.45 20.14 11.72
C GLY A 680 6.78 20.27 10.97
N ILE A 681 7.50 19.16 10.84
CA ILE A 681 8.79 19.12 10.15
C ILE A 681 8.67 19.35 8.64
N LEU A 682 7.55 18.91 8.04
CA LEU A 682 7.31 18.97 6.60
C LEU A 682 7.53 20.37 6.04
N GLY A 683 7.94 20.42 4.78
CA GLY A 683 7.91 21.64 3.98
C GLY A 683 6.49 22.21 3.78
N PRO A 684 6.36 23.40 3.19
CA PRO A 684 5.05 23.96 2.83
C PRO A 684 4.24 23.01 1.92
N PHE A 685 2.92 23.02 2.07
CA PHE A 685 2.04 22.24 1.23
C PHE A 685 1.89 22.89 -0.15
N LEU A 686 2.63 22.36 -1.13
CA LEU A 686 2.60 22.84 -2.51
C LEU A 686 1.38 22.29 -3.24
N TRP A 687 0.88 23.03 -4.23
CA TRP A 687 -0.32 22.63 -4.94
C TRP A 687 -0.35 23.15 -6.38
N ALA A 688 -0.91 22.35 -7.27
CA ALA A 688 -1.07 22.72 -8.67
C ALA A 688 -2.29 22.06 -9.30
N GLU A 689 -2.72 22.61 -10.43
CA GLU A 689 -3.70 21.97 -11.30
C GLU A 689 -3.04 21.39 -12.55
N VAL A 690 -3.67 20.39 -13.15
CA VAL A 690 -3.26 19.87 -14.46
C VAL A 690 -3.21 21.00 -15.50
N GLY A 691 -2.03 21.16 -16.12
CA GLY A 691 -1.71 22.22 -17.07
C GLY A 691 -1.08 23.47 -16.47
N ASP A 692 -0.66 23.43 -15.20
CA ASP A 692 0.18 24.45 -14.56
C ASP A 692 1.68 24.16 -14.74
N ILE A 693 2.50 25.20 -14.54
CA ILE A 693 3.94 25.11 -14.31
C ILE A 693 4.23 25.62 -12.90
N LEU A 694 4.93 24.84 -12.08
CA LEU A 694 5.45 25.29 -10.79
C LEU A 694 6.90 25.75 -10.96
N ASN A 695 7.15 27.02 -10.65
CA ASN A 695 8.48 27.58 -10.48
C ASN A 695 8.85 27.56 -8.99
N VAL A 696 9.73 26.65 -8.59
CA VAL A 696 10.23 26.59 -7.22
C VAL A 696 11.57 27.30 -7.15
N VAL A 697 11.55 28.54 -6.65
CA VAL A 697 12.76 29.32 -6.40
C VAL A 697 13.32 28.89 -5.04
N PHE A 698 14.37 28.09 -5.08
CA PHE A 698 14.96 27.44 -3.93
C PHE A 698 16.27 28.10 -3.54
N LYS A 699 16.39 28.49 -2.28
CA LYS A 699 17.65 28.94 -1.69
C LYS A 699 18.16 27.90 -0.71
N ASN A 700 19.42 27.49 -0.86
CA ASN A 700 20.04 26.64 0.14
C ASN A 700 20.73 27.50 1.20
N ASN A 701 20.20 27.53 2.41
CA ASN A 701 20.78 28.25 3.55
C ASN A 701 21.41 27.30 4.58
N ALA A 702 21.52 26.01 4.26
CA ALA A 702 22.17 25.00 5.09
C ALA A 702 23.68 24.94 4.84
N SER A 703 24.38 24.13 5.63
CA SER A 703 25.85 23.99 5.60
C SER A 703 26.39 23.10 4.47
N ARG A 704 25.52 22.41 3.73
CA ARG A 704 25.89 21.44 2.69
C ARG A 704 24.99 21.53 1.46
N PRO A 705 25.38 20.95 0.31
CA PRO A 705 24.55 20.97 -0.90
C PRO A 705 23.26 20.20 -0.71
N TYR A 706 22.15 20.80 -1.14
CA TYR A 706 20.82 20.19 -1.16
C TYR A 706 20.12 20.54 -2.47
N SER A 707 19.05 19.83 -2.78
CA SER A 707 18.23 20.03 -3.98
C SER A 707 16.74 19.97 -3.62
N ILE A 708 15.85 20.16 -4.58
CA ILE A 708 14.42 19.93 -4.40
C ILE A 708 13.84 19.31 -5.68
N HIS A 709 13.21 18.16 -5.53
CA HIS A 709 12.59 17.37 -6.58
C HIS A 709 11.23 16.86 -6.10
N ALA A 710 10.27 16.68 -6.99
CA ALA A 710 8.95 16.15 -6.65
C ALA A 710 8.61 14.86 -7.40
N HIS A 711 7.91 13.97 -6.72
CA HIS A 711 7.25 12.81 -7.30
C HIS A 711 6.13 13.25 -8.26
N GLY A 712 5.76 12.39 -9.21
CA GLY A 712 4.70 12.61 -10.19
C GLY A 712 4.93 13.68 -11.29
N VAL A 713 5.72 14.72 -11.06
CA VAL A 713 5.88 15.87 -11.99
C VAL A 713 6.76 15.56 -13.21
N LEU A 714 6.74 16.46 -14.20
CA LEU A 714 7.67 16.45 -15.34
C LEU A 714 8.67 17.60 -15.19
N GLU A 715 9.95 17.27 -15.10
CA GLU A 715 10.99 18.30 -15.10
C GLU A 715 11.27 18.80 -16.51
N ARG A 716 11.37 20.13 -16.65
CA ARG A 716 11.61 20.76 -17.96
C ARG A 716 13.03 20.57 -18.47
N GLU A 717 14.00 20.56 -17.56
CA GLU A 717 15.40 20.35 -17.89
C GLU A 717 15.68 18.84 -17.97
N THR A 718 16.34 18.41 -19.04
CA THR A 718 16.74 17.01 -19.21
C THR A 718 18.10 16.80 -18.55
N GLY A 719 18.17 15.98 -17.52
CA GLY A 719 19.42 15.64 -16.84
C GLY A 719 19.22 15.36 -15.34
N PRO A 720 20.31 15.20 -14.59
CA PRO A 720 20.26 15.14 -13.13
C PRO A 720 19.72 16.44 -12.55
N VAL A 721 18.93 16.34 -11.49
CA VAL A 721 18.45 17.49 -10.71
C VAL A 721 19.67 18.29 -10.21
N PRO A 722 19.79 19.59 -10.52
CA PRO A 722 20.94 20.37 -10.10
C PRO A 722 20.95 20.53 -8.58
N ALA A 723 22.10 20.34 -7.94
CA ALA A 723 22.27 20.60 -6.51
C ALA A 723 22.59 22.09 -6.28
N ALA A 724 21.94 22.72 -5.30
CA ALA A 724 22.28 24.07 -4.85
C ALA A 724 23.35 23.99 -3.75
N ASN A 725 24.50 24.63 -3.95
CA ASN A 725 25.50 24.74 -2.88
C ASN A 725 25.03 25.71 -1.79
N PRO A 726 25.63 25.69 -0.59
CA PRO A 726 25.34 26.67 0.45
C PRO A 726 25.40 28.11 -0.05
N GLY A 727 24.30 28.85 0.08
CA GLY A 727 24.13 30.23 -0.38
C GLY A 727 23.58 30.38 -1.80
N ASP A 728 23.56 29.32 -2.61
CA ASP A 728 23.02 29.36 -3.97
C ASP A 728 21.50 29.53 -3.98
N ILE A 729 21.01 30.15 -5.05
CA ILE A 729 19.58 30.25 -5.37
C ILE A 729 19.37 29.64 -6.76
N LEU A 730 18.64 28.53 -6.83
CA LEU A 730 18.28 27.83 -8.06
C LEU A 730 16.77 27.89 -8.28
N THR A 731 16.32 27.84 -9.53
CA THR A 731 14.90 27.76 -9.85
C THR A 731 14.60 26.45 -10.56
N TYR A 732 13.78 25.61 -9.94
CA TYR A 732 13.32 24.34 -10.51
C TYR A 732 11.98 24.57 -11.20
N GLN A 733 11.84 24.10 -12.43
CA GLN A 733 10.61 24.22 -13.21
C GLN A 733 9.96 22.85 -13.38
N TRP A 734 8.81 22.68 -12.74
CA TRP A 734 8.01 21.46 -12.83
C TRP A 734 6.78 21.71 -13.67
N GLU A 735 6.67 20.98 -14.77
CA GLU A 735 5.49 20.95 -15.60
C GLU A 735 4.49 19.93 -15.03
N VAL A 736 3.20 20.27 -15.09
CA VAL A 736 2.12 19.40 -14.62
C VAL A 736 1.29 18.91 -15.80
N PRO A 737 1.75 17.89 -16.54
CA PRO A 737 0.95 17.23 -17.56
C PRO A 737 -0.23 16.45 -16.95
N GLU A 738 -1.12 15.95 -17.81
CA GLU A 738 -2.26 15.11 -17.38
C GLU A 738 -1.82 13.86 -16.61
N ARG A 739 -0.65 13.32 -16.93
CA ARG A 739 -0.07 12.17 -16.23
C ARG A 739 0.47 12.49 -14.84
N SER A 740 0.70 13.75 -14.49
CA SER A 740 1.05 14.14 -13.11
C SER A 740 -0.17 14.33 -12.21
N GLY A 741 -1.37 14.41 -12.79
CA GLY A 741 -2.62 14.58 -12.07
C GLY A 741 -3.42 13.30 -11.86
N PRO A 742 -4.60 13.43 -11.22
CA PRO A 742 -5.45 12.30 -10.88
C PRO A 742 -5.87 11.48 -12.10
N GLY A 743 -5.74 10.16 -12.01
CA GLY A 743 -6.28 9.20 -12.97
C GLY A 743 -7.80 9.17 -12.99
N PRO A 744 -8.41 8.36 -13.88
CA PRO A 744 -9.86 8.19 -13.95
C PRO A 744 -10.49 7.69 -12.64
N ASN A 745 -9.76 6.87 -11.86
CA ASN A 745 -10.27 6.26 -10.65
C ASN A 745 -9.87 6.99 -9.36
N ASP A 746 -9.02 8.02 -9.43
CA ASP A 746 -8.62 8.82 -8.27
C ASP A 746 -9.69 9.85 -7.87
N SER A 747 -9.55 10.35 -6.65
CA SER A 747 -10.23 11.55 -6.15
C SER A 747 -9.88 12.82 -6.95
N ALA A 748 -10.43 13.97 -6.55
CA ALA A 748 -10.21 15.26 -7.25
C ALA A 748 -8.74 15.71 -7.29
N CYS A 749 -7.93 15.23 -6.34
CA CYS A 749 -6.52 15.51 -6.18
C CYS A 749 -5.77 14.23 -5.82
N VAL A 750 -4.49 14.17 -6.19
CA VAL A 750 -3.54 13.13 -5.78
C VAL A 750 -2.38 13.77 -5.01
N PRO A 751 -1.91 13.15 -3.92
CA PRO A 751 -0.70 13.57 -3.23
C PRO A 751 0.56 13.04 -3.92
N TRP A 752 1.61 13.82 -3.79
CA TRP A 752 3.00 13.52 -4.10
C TRP A 752 3.86 14.09 -2.97
N ILE A 753 5.12 13.69 -2.92
CA ILE A 753 6.11 14.30 -2.05
C ILE A 753 7.14 15.07 -2.87
N TYR A 754 7.80 16.03 -2.23
CA TYR A 754 9.05 16.58 -2.70
C TYR A 754 10.13 16.49 -1.63
N TYR A 755 11.37 16.29 -2.07
CA TYR A 755 12.52 15.96 -1.22
C TYR A 755 13.83 16.33 -1.96
N SER A 756 14.97 16.24 -1.27
CA SER A 756 16.28 16.44 -1.90
C SER A 756 16.79 15.12 -2.50
N THR A 757 17.37 15.19 -3.70
CA THR A 757 17.94 14.04 -4.42
C THR A 757 19.48 13.99 -4.39
N VAL A 758 20.14 14.82 -3.57
CA VAL A 758 21.61 14.80 -3.44
C VAL A 758 22.03 13.50 -2.75
N ASP A 759 21.45 13.24 -1.58
CA ASP A 759 21.44 11.92 -0.94
C ASP A 759 20.00 11.64 -0.49
N PRO A 760 19.18 10.98 -1.32
CA PRO A 760 17.75 10.77 -1.05
C PRO A 760 17.43 10.21 0.34
N VAL A 761 18.32 9.38 0.89
CA VAL A 761 18.10 8.73 2.18
C VAL A 761 18.53 9.66 3.31
N LYS A 762 19.78 10.12 3.30
CA LYS A 762 20.30 10.96 4.40
C LYS A 762 19.59 12.31 4.46
N ASP A 763 19.22 12.88 3.32
CA ASP A 763 18.56 14.19 3.26
C ASP A 763 17.13 14.15 3.82
N VAL A 764 16.38 13.06 3.54
CA VAL A 764 15.03 12.85 4.10
C VAL A 764 15.11 12.66 5.60
N TYR A 765 16.01 11.79 6.09
CA TYR A 765 16.19 11.59 7.54
C TYR A 765 16.70 12.84 8.26
N SER A 766 17.50 13.68 7.59
CA SER A 766 17.87 15.00 8.11
C SER A 766 16.71 16.00 8.17
N GLY A 767 15.58 15.75 7.49
CA GLY A 767 14.33 16.50 7.61
C GLY A 767 13.78 17.13 6.32
N LEU A 768 14.42 16.92 5.16
CA LEU A 768 14.05 17.57 3.90
C LEU A 768 12.99 16.79 3.12
N ILE A 769 11.73 16.95 3.53
CA ILE A 769 10.56 16.37 2.87
C ILE A 769 9.36 17.31 2.96
N GLY A 770 8.49 17.34 1.95
CA GLY A 770 7.24 18.09 2.00
C GLY A 770 6.16 17.57 1.05
N PRO A 771 4.89 17.94 1.27
CA PRO A 771 3.78 17.46 0.48
C PRO A 771 3.49 18.35 -0.74
N LEU A 772 3.20 17.72 -1.87
CA LEU A 772 2.68 18.34 -3.09
C LEU A 772 1.33 17.69 -3.39
N LYS A 773 0.31 18.46 -3.76
CA LYS A 773 -0.92 17.90 -4.32
C LYS A 773 -1.16 18.40 -5.74
N ILE A 774 -1.59 17.51 -6.61
CA ILE A 774 -1.96 17.85 -7.98
C ILE A 774 -3.44 17.53 -8.17
N CYS A 775 -4.20 18.53 -8.57
CA CYS A 775 -5.64 18.44 -8.74
C CYS A 775 -6.06 18.54 -10.20
N ARG A 776 -7.24 18.02 -10.52
CA ARG A 776 -7.84 18.22 -11.84
C ARG A 776 -8.02 19.71 -12.13
N ARG A 777 -7.91 20.10 -13.40
CA ARG A 777 -8.09 21.48 -13.83
C ARG A 777 -9.43 22.06 -13.34
N GLY A 778 -9.38 23.21 -12.68
CA GLY A 778 -10.52 23.91 -12.11
C GLY A 778 -11.04 23.38 -10.78
N ALA A 779 -10.42 22.35 -10.19
CA ALA A 779 -10.85 21.77 -8.91
C ALA A 779 -10.43 22.61 -7.69
N LEU A 780 -9.41 23.47 -7.84
CA LEU A 780 -8.90 24.30 -6.75
C LEU A 780 -9.54 25.70 -6.75
N ARG A 781 -9.65 26.26 -5.54
CA ARG A 781 -9.95 27.67 -5.27
C ARG A 781 -8.66 28.50 -5.34
N ALA A 782 -8.79 29.82 -5.25
CA ALA A 782 -7.63 30.73 -5.32
C ALA A 782 -6.65 30.57 -4.13
N ASP A 783 -7.14 30.10 -2.99
CA ASP A 783 -6.37 29.77 -1.78
C ASP A 783 -5.71 28.38 -1.84
N GLY A 784 -5.92 27.62 -2.91
CA GLY A 784 -5.40 26.27 -3.09
C GLY A 784 -6.23 25.17 -2.46
N LEU A 785 -7.35 25.47 -1.77
CA LEU A 785 -8.26 24.46 -1.23
C LEU A 785 -9.17 23.88 -2.33
N GLY A 786 -9.60 22.63 -2.15
CA GLY A 786 -10.67 22.05 -2.97
C GLY A 786 -11.97 22.88 -2.85
N ARG A 787 -12.77 22.93 -3.92
CA ARG A 787 -14.03 23.71 -3.94
C ARG A 787 -15.05 23.26 -2.88
N ASP A 788 -15.15 21.95 -2.62
CA ASP A 788 -16.10 21.36 -1.67
C ASP A 788 -15.46 20.95 -0.33
N VAL A 789 -14.19 21.34 -0.12
CA VAL A 789 -13.38 20.97 1.03
C VAL A 789 -13.18 22.18 1.92
N ARG A 790 -13.40 22.02 3.22
CA ARG A 790 -13.23 23.10 4.20
C ARG A 790 -11.82 23.13 4.79
N ARG A 791 -11.20 21.95 4.97
CA ARG A 791 -9.85 21.79 5.53
C ARG A 791 -9.12 20.64 4.87
N GLU A 792 -7.80 20.75 4.87
CA GLU A 792 -6.91 19.73 4.36
C GLU A 792 -5.75 19.55 5.33
N PHE A 793 -5.45 18.30 5.64
CA PHE A 793 -4.32 17.94 6.49
C PHE A 793 -3.38 17.03 5.71
N ALA A 794 -2.09 17.19 5.93
CA ALA A 794 -1.05 16.37 5.32
C ALA A 794 -0.23 15.77 6.46
N LEU A 795 -0.22 14.44 6.56
CA LEU A 795 0.46 13.69 7.60
C LEU A 795 1.46 12.74 6.95
N LEU A 796 2.72 12.87 7.36
CA LEU A 796 3.80 11.94 7.09
C LEU A 796 3.98 11.07 8.32
N PHE A 797 3.90 9.76 8.08
CA PHE A 797 4.30 8.72 8.99
C PHE A 797 5.69 8.27 8.56
N LEU A 798 6.65 8.43 9.46
CA LEU A 798 8.06 8.12 9.23
C LEU A 798 8.76 7.94 10.58
N VAL A 799 9.47 6.83 10.73
CA VAL A 799 10.48 6.63 11.76
C VAL A 799 11.74 7.38 11.33
N PHE A 800 11.96 8.55 11.92
CA PHE A 800 13.15 9.35 11.60
C PHE A 800 14.38 8.70 12.22
N ASP A 801 15.13 7.96 11.41
CA ASP A 801 16.42 7.38 11.78
C ASP A 801 17.52 8.45 11.80
N GLU A 802 17.75 9.06 12.97
CA GLU A 802 18.77 10.09 13.12
C GLU A 802 20.19 9.53 12.99
N ASN A 803 20.37 8.21 13.04
CA ASN A 803 21.66 7.57 12.77
C ASN A 803 22.06 7.74 11.28
N GLN A 804 21.08 7.89 10.38
CA GLN A 804 21.29 8.19 8.97
C GLN A 804 21.43 9.69 8.68
N SER A 805 21.12 10.56 9.64
CA SER A 805 21.17 12.01 9.48
C SER A 805 22.60 12.51 9.24
N TRP A 806 22.72 13.54 8.40
CA TRP A 806 23.98 14.28 8.22
C TRP A 806 24.48 14.98 9.49
N TYR A 807 23.60 15.18 10.47
CA TYR A 807 23.87 15.93 11.69
C TYR A 807 24.13 15.05 12.91
N LEU A 808 24.23 13.72 12.75
CA LEU A 808 24.42 12.79 13.86
C LEU A 808 25.62 13.17 14.74
N GLU A 809 26.80 13.36 14.13
CA GLU A 809 28.03 13.72 14.86
C GLU A 809 27.87 15.05 15.62
N GLU A 810 27.30 16.07 14.97
CA GLU A 810 27.03 17.38 15.61
C GLU A 810 26.03 17.25 16.76
N ASN A 811 25.03 16.39 16.64
CA ASN A 811 24.04 16.14 17.67
C ASN A 811 24.65 15.41 18.87
N VAL A 812 25.53 14.42 18.61
CA VAL A 812 26.30 13.74 19.65
C VAL A 812 27.11 14.75 20.47
N GLU A 813 27.89 15.60 19.79
CA GLU A 813 28.70 16.64 20.43
C GLU A 813 27.88 17.67 21.22
N ARG A 814 26.62 17.91 20.83
CA ARG A 814 25.80 18.97 21.40
C ARG A 814 24.90 18.51 22.55
N TYR A 815 24.33 17.32 22.46
CA TYR A 815 23.23 16.90 23.33
C TYR A 815 23.59 15.78 24.30
N THR A 816 24.67 15.01 24.07
CA THR A 816 25.04 13.95 25.02
C THR A 816 25.63 14.53 26.30
N LYS A 817 25.32 13.89 27.43
CA LYS A 817 25.88 14.21 28.74
C LYS A 817 27.01 13.25 29.08
N GLY A 818 28.27 13.63 28.85
CA GLY A 818 29.43 12.80 29.19
C GLY A 818 30.65 12.99 28.29
N SER A 819 31.56 12.01 28.28
CA SER A 819 32.70 11.97 27.37
C SER A 819 32.26 11.44 26.00
N HIS A 820 32.06 12.33 25.03
CA HIS A 820 31.68 12.02 23.64
C HIS A 820 32.56 10.97 22.96
N LYS A 821 33.82 10.82 23.39
CA LYS A 821 34.79 9.88 22.80
C LYS A 821 34.58 8.42 23.21
N GLU A 822 33.69 8.16 24.17
CA GLU A 822 33.44 6.83 24.72
C GLU A 822 32.10 6.24 24.25
N ILE A 823 31.31 6.99 23.47
CA ILE A 823 30.01 6.53 22.96
C ILE A 823 30.23 5.62 21.76
N ASN A 824 29.74 4.40 21.86
CA ASN A 824 29.68 3.48 20.74
C ASN A 824 28.43 3.80 19.90
N LEU A 825 28.62 4.36 18.70
CA LEU A 825 27.51 4.68 17.79
C LEU A 825 26.85 3.43 17.19
N MET A 826 27.48 2.26 17.35
CA MET A 826 26.97 0.96 16.92
C MET A 826 26.39 0.16 18.09
N ASP A 827 26.17 0.79 19.25
CA ASP A 827 25.47 0.16 20.36
C ASP A 827 23.97 0.15 20.05
N ASP A 828 23.32 -1.02 20.15
CA ASP A 828 21.92 -1.19 19.72
C ASP A 828 20.97 -0.26 20.47
N LYS A 829 21.22 -0.02 21.76
CA LYS A 829 20.42 0.92 22.55
C LYS A 829 20.59 2.37 22.08
N PHE A 830 21.80 2.76 21.68
CA PHE A 830 22.03 4.08 21.09
C PHE A 830 21.33 4.20 19.72
N VAL A 831 21.49 3.20 18.85
CA VAL A 831 20.86 3.17 17.52
C VAL A 831 19.34 3.28 17.66
N GLU A 832 18.74 2.47 18.54
CA GLU A 832 17.30 2.44 18.77
C GLU A 832 16.78 3.76 19.36
N SER A 833 17.50 4.36 20.31
CA SER A 833 17.12 5.66 20.90
C SER A 833 16.98 6.79 19.87
N ASN A 834 17.61 6.64 18.71
CA ASN A 834 17.65 7.62 17.64
C ASN A 834 16.68 7.32 16.48
N LYS A 835 15.87 6.26 16.59
CA LYS A 835 14.76 5.97 15.67
C LYS A 835 13.50 6.67 16.17
N MET A 836 13.24 7.86 15.67
CA MET A 836 12.16 8.72 16.19
C MET A 836 10.84 8.45 15.45
N HIS A 837 9.99 7.61 16.04
CA HIS A 837 8.69 7.17 15.51
C HIS A 837 7.63 8.27 15.49
N ALA A 838 7.59 9.07 14.42
CA ALA A 838 6.92 10.37 14.46
C ALA A 838 5.78 10.53 13.44
N ILE A 839 4.78 11.35 13.80
CA ILE A 839 3.84 11.93 12.84
C ILE A 839 4.27 13.37 12.59
N ASN A 840 4.65 13.71 11.35
CA ASN A 840 5.18 15.03 10.98
C ASN A 840 6.35 15.50 11.88
N GLY A 841 7.17 14.56 12.36
CA GLY A 841 8.30 14.85 13.24
C GLY A 841 7.90 15.18 14.68
N ARG A 842 6.73 14.76 15.15
CA ARG A 842 6.28 14.92 16.55
C ARG A 842 5.89 13.57 17.15
N LEU A 843 6.25 13.38 18.43
CA LEU A 843 5.96 12.18 19.22
C LEU A 843 4.95 12.49 20.33
N TYR A 844 4.25 11.47 20.83
CA TYR A 844 3.41 11.50 22.03
C TYR A 844 2.44 12.70 22.09
N SER A 845 1.65 12.88 21.04
CA SER A 845 0.65 13.94 20.93
C SER A 845 1.17 15.39 20.95
N ASN A 846 2.44 15.60 20.58
CA ASN A 846 3.00 16.96 20.43
C ASN A 846 2.66 17.66 19.09
N LEU A 847 1.92 17.02 18.19
CA LEU A 847 1.54 17.63 16.90
C LEU A 847 0.33 18.57 17.07
N PRO A 848 0.46 19.88 16.78
CA PRO A 848 -0.64 20.83 16.92
C PRO A 848 -1.48 20.96 15.63
N GLY A 849 -2.57 21.72 15.69
CA GLY A 849 -3.24 22.27 14.50
C GLY A 849 -4.28 21.36 13.83
N LEU A 850 -4.55 20.17 14.37
CA LEU A 850 -5.55 19.23 13.85
C LEU A 850 -6.95 19.53 14.39
N THR A 851 -7.49 20.71 14.07
CA THR A 851 -8.83 21.15 14.52
C THR A 851 -9.79 21.35 13.37
N MET A 852 -10.99 20.80 13.49
CA MET A 852 -12.07 20.85 12.50
C MET A 852 -13.44 21.00 13.14
N PHE A 853 -14.48 21.27 12.35
CA PHE A 853 -15.85 21.43 12.85
C PHE A 853 -16.76 20.31 12.38
N GLN A 854 -17.73 19.95 13.23
CA GLN A 854 -18.77 18.98 12.91
C GLN A 854 -19.51 19.36 11.62
N GLY A 855 -19.67 18.39 10.73
CA GLY A 855 -20.29 18.53 9.42
C GLY A 855 -19.38 19.13 8.34
N GLU A 856 -18.09 19.38 8.62
CA GLU A 856 -17.11 19.72 7.59
C GLU A 856 -16.69 18.48 6.79
N ARG A 857 -16.36 18.71 5.51
CA ARG A 857 -15.63 17.76 4.68
C ARG A 857 -14.14 18.09 4.74
N VAL A 858 -13.34 17.11 5.11
CA VAL A 858 -11.90 17.23 5.33
C VAL A 858 -11.20 16.19 4.46
N ASN A 859 -10.15 16.61 3.75
CA ASN A 859 -9.28 15.68 3.04
C ASN A 859 -8.00 15.48 3.85
N TRP A 860 -7.62 14.22 4.03
CA TRP A 860 -6.37 13.84 4.67
C TRP A 860 -5.44 13.26 3.61
N TYR A 861 -4.28 13.88 3.44
CA TYR A 861 -3.21 13.42 2.59
C TYR A 861 -2.20 12.68 3.46
N LEU A 862 -2.17 11.37 3.33
CA LEU A 862 -1.40 10.46 4.17
C LEU A 862 -0.19 9.96 3.37
N LEU A 863 1.01 10.09 3.95
CA LEU A 863 2.28 9.85 3.27
C LEU A 863 3.10 8.85 4.09
N GLY A 864 3.55 7.76 3.46
CA GLY A 864 4.50 6.80 4.02
C GLY A 864 5.84 6.87 3.30
N MET A 865 6.93 6.91 4.06
CA MET A 865 8.33 6.91 3.60
C MET A 865 9.17 6.19 4.65
N GLY A 866 10.39 5.75 4.30
CA GLY A 866 11.36 5.26 5.29
C GLY A 866 12.03 3.94 4.90
N GLN A 867 12.26 3.07 5.87
CA GLN A 867 12.89 1.75 5.81
C GLN A 867 11.83 0.62 5.85
N GLU A 868 12.28 -0.64 5.96
CA GLU A 868 11.39 -1.81 6.02
C GLU A 868 10.44 -1.81 7.23
N ILE A 869 10.87 -1.21 8.34
CA ILE A 869 10.07 -1.02 9.55
C ILE A 869 8.93 0.00 9.38
N ASP A 870 8.98 0.86 8.35
CA ASP A 870 7.98 1.92 8.09
C ASP A 870 6.69 1.37 7.45
N VAL A 871 6.14 0.31 8.04
CA VAL A 871 4.77 -0.19 7.85
C VAL A 871 3.87 0.57 8.81
N HIS A 872 2.99 1.43 8.31
CA HIS A 872 2.12 2.22 9.18
C HIS A 872 0.65 2.01 8.85
N THR A 873 -0.15 1.71 9.87
CA THR A 873 -1.59 1.52 9.72
C THR A 873 -2.33 2.63 10.46
N VAL A 874 -2.69 3.68 9.73
CA VAL A 874 -3.20 4.94 10.28
C VAL A 874 -4.66 4.78 10.70
N HIS A 875 -4.92 4.77 12.01
CA HIS A 875 -6.26 4.65 12.58
C HIS A 875 -6.77 6.00 13.11
N PHE A 876 -8.04 6.32 12.79
CA PHE A 876 -8.76 7.47 13.34
C PHE A 876 -9.79 7.00 14.35
N HIS A 877 -9.67 7.43 15.60
CA HIS A 877 -10.70 7.13 16.60
C HIS A 877 -12.01 7.85 16.27
N ALA A 878 -13.13 7.19 16.53
CA ALA A 878 -14.51 7.67 16.40
C ALA A 878 -14.99 8.12 15.01
N GLU A 879 -14.13 8.26 14.02
CA GLU A 879 -14.47 8.71 12.67
C GLU A 879 -14.11 7.63 11.64
N THR A 880 -14.91 7.52 10.58
CA THR A 880 -14.53 6.74 9.39
C THR A 880 -14.29 7.68 8.21
N PHE A 881 -13.67 7.18 7.16
CA PHE A 881 -13.42 7.94 5.94
C PHE A 881 -13.81 7.14 4.70
N ILE A 882 -13.84 7.86 3.58
CA ILE A 882 -14.05 7.30 2.25
C ILE A 882 -12.73 7.28 1.50
N TYR A 883 -12.35 6.09 1.06
CA TYR A 883 -11.27 5.84 0.12
C TYR A 883 -11.83 5.66 -1.29
N LYS A 884 -11.22 6.30 -2.30
CA LYS A 884 -11.66 6.21 -3.70
C LYS A 884 -10.69 5.44 -4.58
N ASN A 885 -11.20 4.39 -5.22
CA ASN A 885 -10.53 3.63 -6.27
C ASN A 885 -11.56 3.29 -7.36
N GLY A 886 -11.97 4.30 -8.14
CA GLY A 886 -13.04 4.24 -9.14
C GLY A 886 -14.45 4.15 -8.55
N LYS A 887 -14.53 3.60 -7.34
CA LYS A 887 -15.67 3.46 -6.45
C LYS A 887 -15.32 4.03 -5.07
N SER A 888 -16.33 4.20 -4.22
CA SER A 888 -16.13 4.71 -2.86
C SER A 888 -16.21 3.57 -1.86
N TYR A 889 -15.19 3.41 -1.01
CA TYR A 889 -15.12 2.35 0.00
C TYR A 889 -14.98 2.97 1.40
N ARG A 890 -15.66 2.41 2.40
CA ARG A 890 -15.56 2.83 3.80
C ARG A 890 -14.36 2.15 4.46
N ALA A 891 -13.59 2.90 5.24
CA ALA A 891 -12.56 2.37 6.12
C ALA A 891 -12.29 3.35 7.27
N ASP A 892 -11.57 2.90 8.29
CA ASP A 892 -11.07 3.69 9.43
C ASP A 892 -9.55 3.48 9.66
N VAL A 893 -8.93 2.59 8.88
CA VAL A 893 -7.49 2.33 8.85
C VAL A 893 -6.97 2.46 7.41
N VAL A 894 -5.84 3.17 7.24
CA VAL A 894 -5.10 3.26 5.97
C VAL A 894 -3.72 2.63 6.14
N ASP A 895 -3.41 1.65 5.30
CA ASP A 895 -2.08 1.04 5.24
C ASP A 895 -1.14 1.93 4.40
N LEU A 896 -0.02 2.33 5.00
CA LEU A 896 1.03 3.14 4.39
C LEU A 896 2.37 2.41 4.49
N PHE A 897 3.12 2.46 3.39
CA PHE A 897 4.46 1.88 3.23
C PHE A 897 5.37 2.93 2.58
N PRO A 898 6.70 2.72 2.52
CA PRO A 898 7.58 3.62 1.81
C PRO A 898 7.15 3.85 0.35
N GLY A 899 6.80 5.09 0.02
CA GLY A 899 6.28 5.48 -1.29
C GLY A 899 4.76 5.46 -1.43
N THR A 900 4.01 5.18 -0.36
CA THR A 900 2.55 5.20 -0.39
C THR A 900 2.04 6.61 -0.11
N PHE A 901 1.36 7.19 -1.11
CA PHE A 901 0.75 8.51 -0.99
C PHE A 901 -0.74 8.40 -1.26
N GLU A 902 -1.55 8.53 -0.21
CA GLU A 902 -2.99 8.33 -0.28
C GLU A 902 -3.77 9.56 0.17
N MET A 903 -4.98 9.72 -0.38
CA MET A 903 -5.89 10.78 0.05
C MET A 903 -7.25 10.19 0.39
N VAL A 904 -7.70 10.45 1.61
CA VAL A 904 -9.01 10.00 2.12
C VAL A 904 -9.92 11.17 2.45
N GLU A 905 -11.21 10.99 2.19
CA GLU A 905 -12.24 12.00 2.41
C GLU A 905 -13.03 11.67 3.68
N MET A 906 -12.99 12.57 4.68
CA MET A 906 -13.71 12.41 5.94
C MET A 906 -14.87 13.41 6.03
N LEU A 907 -16.03 12.90 6.43
CA LEU A 907 -17.17 13.73 6.84
C LEU A 907 -17.20 13.72 8.37
N VAL A 908 -16.92 14.86 8.98
CA VAL A 908 -16.68 14.94 10.43
C VAL A 908 -17.99 14.85 11.21
N GLY A 909 -18.15 13.84 12.05
CA GLY A 909 -19.41 13.51 12.72
C GLY A 909 -19.46 13.77 14.23
N ASN A 910 -18.41 13.43 14.97
CA ASN A 910 -18.42 13.24 16.43
C ASN A 910 -17.60 14.32 17.16
N PRO A 911 -18.23 15.33 17.80
CA PRO A 911 -17.50 16.35 18.56
C PRO A 911 -16.74 15.76 19.74
N GLY A 912 -15.48 16.14 19.90
CA GLY A 912 -14.57 15.60 20.90
C GLY A 912 -13.11 15.81 20.53
N THR A 913 -12.22 15.34 21.40
CA THR A 913 -10.79 15.19 21.08
C THR A 913 -10.51 13.71 21.00
N TRP A 914 -9.97 13.28 19.86
CA TRP A 914 -9.86 11.87 19.48
C TRP A 914 -8.41 11.53 19.14
N LEU A 915 -8.03 10.28 19.38
CA LEU A 915 -6.70 9.77 19.08
C LEU A 915 -6.58 9.44 17.58
N LEU A 916 -5.40 9.70 17.03
CA LEU A 916 -4.97 9.30 15.71
C LEU A 916 -3.59 8.69 15.87
N HIS A 917 -3.42 7.42 15.50
CA HIS A 917 -2.17 6.71 15.72
C HIS A 917 -1.90 5.68 14.62
N CYS A 918 -0.66 5.23 14.53
CA CYS A 918 -0.31 3.99 13.84
C CYS A 918 -0.77 2.80 14.68
N HIS A 919 -1.32 1.73 14.08
CA HIS A 919 -1.78 0.54 14.83
C HIS A 919 -0.72 -0.58 14.93
N VAL A 920 0.51 -0.30 14.51
CA VAL A 920 1.66 -1.19 14.76
C VAL A 920 2.15 -1.02 16.20
N SER A 921 2.29 -2.12 16.94
CA SER A 921 2.59 -2.12 18.38
C SER A 921 3.78 -1.25 18.79
N ASP A 922 4.96 -1.48 18.18
CA ASP A 922 6.17 -0.73 18.53
C ASP A 922 6.02 0.76 18.21
N HIS A 923 5.40 1.08 17.07
CA HIS A 923 5.14 2.46 16.69
C HIS A 923 4.24 3.18 17.71
N ILE A 924 3.25 2.50 18.30
CA ILE A 924 2.41 3.08 19.36
C ILE A 924 3.25 3.35 20.61
N HIS A 925 3.99 2.35 21.10
CA HIS A 925 4.82 2.46 22.31
C HIS A 925 5.93 3.51 22.14
N ALA A 926 6.50 3.62 20.95
CA ALA A 926 7.49 4.62 20.59
C ALA A 926 6.92 6.02 20.32
N GLY A 927 5.59 6.20 20.38
CA GLY A 927 4.95 7.52 20.43
C GLY A 927 4.43 8.06 19.11
N MET A 928 4.22 7.22 18.09
CA MET A 928 3.60 7.58 16.81
C MET A 928 2.07 7.75 16.95
N GLU A 929 1.69 8.72 17.79
CA GLU A 929 0.30 9.06 18.09
C GLU A 929 0.11 10.58 18.23
N THR A 930 -1.10 11.04 17.91
CA THR A 930 -1.53 12.43 18.08
C THR A 930 -3.02 12.56 18.33
N LEU A 931 -3.46 13.78 18.62
CA LEU A 931 -4.85 14.13 18.88
C LEU A 931 -5.38 15.03 17.77
N PHE A 932 -6.61 14.77 17.33
CA PHE A 932 -7.38 15.72 16.53
C PHE A 932 -8.63 16.15 17.29
N THR A 933 -9.08 17.37 17.06
CA THR A 933 -10.24 17.96 17.77
C THR A 933 -11.34 18.32 16.80
N VAL A 934 -12.53 17.78 17.07
CA VAL A 934 -13.77 18.09 16.39
C VAL A 934 -14.60 19.01 17.28
N LEU A 935 -14.75 20.26 16.85
CA LEU A 935 -15.58 21.25 17.53
C LEU A 935 -17.03 21.17 17.03
N PRO A 936 -18.03 21.37 17.91
CA PRO A 936 -19.42 21.52 17.47
C PRO A 936 -19.55 22.66 16.45
N ARG A 937 -20.48 22.52 15.51
CA ARG A 937 -20.71 23.54 14.50
C ARG A 937 -21.08 24.88 15.18
N PRO A 938 -20.43 26.00 14.83
CA PRO A 938 -20.81 27.30 15.38
C PRO A 938 -22.27 27.59 14.99
N GLU A 939 -23.13 27.89 15.97
CA GLU A 939 -24.47 28.39 15.67
C GLU A 939 -24.35 29.67 14.82
N PRO A 940 -25.19 29.85 13.79
CA PRO A 940 -25.15 31.08 13.01
C PRO A 940 -25.50 32.24 13.95
N VAL A 941 -24.50 33.05 14.28
CA VAL A 941 -24.67 34.29 15.02
C VAL A 941 -25.57 35.19 14.16
N LEU A 942 -26.85 35.26 14.51
CA LEU A 942 -27.71 36.35 14.09
C LEU A 942 -27.02 37.63 14.57
N LEU A 943 -26.37 38.35 13.66
CA LEU A 943 -25.91 39.70 13.88
C LEU A 943 -27.15 40.53 14.22
N VAL A 944 -27.43 40.68 15.52
CA VAL A 944 -28.33 41.71 16.02
C VAL A 944 -27.61 43.03 15.79
N VAL A 945 -27.82 43.60 14.60
CA VAL A 945 -27.52 45.00 14.33
C VAL A 945 -28.46 45.80 15.24
N ASN A 946 -27.89 46.40 16.30
CA ASN A 946 -28.56 47.41 17.10
C ASN A 946 -28.83 48.64 16.21
N ALA A 947 -29.96 48.62 15.49
CA ALA A 947 -30.55 49.81 14.91
C ALA A 947 -31.66 50.27 15.87
N SER A 948 -31.34 51.30 16.65
CA SER A 948 -32.32 52.11 17.36
C SER A 948 -33.30 52.74 16.36
N THR A 949 -34.57 52.33 16.37
CA THR A 949 -35.71 53.16 15.94
C THR A 949 -37.04 52.51 16.36
N GLU A 950 -37.99 53.38 16.66
CA GLU A 950 -39.21 53.18 17.45
C GLU A 950 -40.20 52.14 16.91
N LEU A 951 -40.84 51.40 17.84
CA LEU A 951 -42.01 50.55 17.61
C LEU A 951 -43.31 51.37 17.54
N PRO A 952 -44.21 51.08 16.59
CA PRO A 952 -45.66 51.14 16.77
C PRO A 952 -46.25 49.73 16.99
N PRO A 953 -47.49 49.62 17.49
CA PRO A 953 -47.93 48.50 18.31
C PRO A 953 -48.32 47.24 17.54
N GLU A 954 -48.27 46.12 18.26
CA GLU A 954 -48.75 44.79 17.90
C GLU A 954 -50.19 44.82 17.36
N ASP A 955 -50.41 44.15 16.22
CA ASP A 955 -51.73 43.69 15.81
C ASP A 955 -51.75 42.16 15.90
N THR A 956 -52.62 41.69 16.78
CA THR A 956 -52.90 40.30 17.11
C THR A 956 -53.70 39.63 15.98
N ASP A 957 -53.20 38.52 15.41
CA ASP A 957 -53.94 37.29 15.04
C ASP A 957 -53.14 36.44 14.01
N GLU A 958 -52.39 35.45 14.50
CA GLU A 958 -51.64 34.46 13.68
C GLU A 958 -52.29 33.07 13.71
N SER A 959 -53.61 32.96 13.98
CA SER A 959 -54.28 31.66 14.17
C SER A 959 -54.85 30.99 12.90
N GLN A 960 -54.74 31.60 11.70
CA GLN A 960 -55.38 31.07 10.46
C GLN A 960 -54.51 31.04 9.18
N LYS A 961 -53.20 30.77 9.27
CA LYS A 961 -52.32 30.62 8.08
C LYS A 961 -51.70 29.23 7.96
N ILE A 962 -51.94 28.53 6.85
CA ILE A 962 -51.39 27.19 6.57
C ILE A 962 -50.10 27.35 5.75
N ARG A 963 -49.03 26.64 6.13
CA ARG A 963 -47.77 26.61 5.36
C ARG A 963 -47.90 25.64 4.19
N LEU A 964 -47.78 26.14 2.96
CA LEU A 964 -47.64 25.35 1.73
C LEU A 964 -46.34 25.76 1.02
N PHE A 965 -45.42 24.81 0.77
CA PHE A 965 -44.11 25.03 0.14
C PHE A 965 -43.30 26.21 0.71
N GLY A 966 -43.21 26.31 2.03
CA GLY A 966 -42.41 27.34 2.72
C GLY A 966 -43.05 28.73 2.78
N SER A 967 -44.21 28.94 2.14
CA SER A 967 -44.97 30.20 2.18
C SER A 967 -46.23 30.06 3.07
N LYS A 968 -46.54 31.09 3.87
CA LYS A 968 -47.76 31.13 4.71
C LYS A 968 -48.92 31.67 3.86
N LEU A 969 -49.91 30.84 3.54
CA LEU A 969 -51.08 31.22 2.73
C LEU A 969 -52.35 31.25 3.60
N ALA A 970 -53.25 32.21 3.33
CA ALA A 970 -54.56 32.25 3.95
C ALA A 970 -55.45 31.11 3.41
N GLN A 971 -56.35 30.57 4.23
CA GLN A 971 -57.12 29.35 3.94
C GLN A 971 -57.89 29.40 2.60
N GLY A 972 -58.38 30.57 2.17
CA GLY A 972 -59.05 30.75 0.87
C GLY A 972 -58.14 30.74 -0.36
N GLN A 973 -56.82 30.87 -0.19
CA GLN A 973 -55.84 30.84 -1.29
C GLN A 973 -55.26 29.44 -1.54
N VAL A 974 -55.46 28.51 -0.60
CA VAL A 974 -54.92 27.14 -0.69
C VAL A 974 -55.64 26.35 -1.79
N GLU A 975 -56.96 26.45 -1.90
CA GLU A 975 -57.73 25.76 -2.95
C GLU A 975 -57.35 26.24 -4.36
N ALA A 976 -57.22 27.57 -4.56
CA ALA A 976 -56.80 28.13 -5.83
C ALA A 976 -55.39 27.64 -6.22
N THR A 977 -54.45 27.61 -5.27
CA THR A 977 -53.07 27.17 -5.50
C THR A 977 -52.99 25.69 -5.89
N ILE A 978 -53.76 24.83 -5.20
CA ILE A 978 -53.82 23.39 -5.50
C ILE A 978 -54.43 23.15 -6.90
N ILE A 979 -55.48 23.88 -7.27
CA ILE A 979 -56.10 23.77 -8.59
C ILE A 979 -55.11 24.19 -9.70
N THR A 980 -54.39 25.29 -9.53
CA THR A 980 -53.34 25.70 -10.50
C THR A 980 -52.22 24.67 -10.63
N LEU A 981 -51.78 24.05 -9.53
CA LEU A 981 -50.77 23.00 -9.56
C LEU A 981 -51.27 21.73 -10.26
N ALA A 982 -52.53 21.36 -10.05
CA ALA A 982 -53.15 20.23 -10.75
C ALA A 982 -53.26 20.48 -12.27
N ILE A 983 -53.64 21.69 -12.69
CA ILE A 983 -53.69 22.07 -14.10
C ILE A 983 -52.28 22.08 -14.71
N ALA A 984 -51.28 22.65 -14.02
CA ALA A 984 -49.90 22.65 -14.48
C ALA A 984 -49.33 21.22 -14.62
N GLY A 985 -49.64 20.34 -13.67
CA GLY A 985 -49.28 18.92 -13.73
C GLY A 985 -49.91 18.20 -14.92
N LEU A 986 -51.19 18.48 -15.21
CA LEU A 986 -51.89 17.90 -16.36
C LEU A 986 -51.31 18.37 -17.71
N VAL A 987 -50.92 19.65 -17.80
CA VAL A 987 -50.25 20.19 -18.99
C VAL A 987 -48.87 19.56 -19.17
N LEU A 988 -48.07 19.43 -18.11
CA LEU A 988 -46.76 18.76 -18.16
C LEU A 988 -46.90 17.29 -18.56
N PHE A 989 -47.92 16.60 -18.06
CA PHE A 989 -48.21 15.21 -18.45
C PHE A 989 -48.56 15.09 -19.94
N LEU A 990 -49.40 15.98 -20.47
CA LEU A 990 -49.73 16.01 -21.89
C LEU A 990 -48.51 16.31 -22.78
N VAL A 991 -47.64 17.23 -22.36
CA VAL A 991 -46.37 17.52 -23.05
C VAL A 991 -45.44 16.30 -23.03
N ALA A 992 -45.34 15.61 -21.89
CA ALA A 992 -44.56 14.38 -21.77
C ALA A 992 -45.11 13.27 -22.69
N CYS A 993 -46.43 13.08 -22.74
CA CYS A 993 -47.06 12.12 -23.67
C CYS A 993 -46.79 12.48 -25.15
N PHE A 994 -46.81 13.77 -25.50
CA PHE A 994 -46.51 14.23 -26.85
C PHE A 994 -45.04 13.98 -27.23
N LEU A 995 -44.10 14.27 -26.32
CA LEU A 995 -42.67 13.98 -26.50
C LEU A 995 -42.42 12.48 -26.62
N LEU A 996 -43.08 11.65 -25.79
CA LEU A 996 -43.00 10.19 -25.90
C LEU A 996 -43.53 9.69 -27.25
N GLY A 997 -44.66 10.25 -27.71
CA GLY A 997 -45.20 9.98 -29.04
C GLY A 997 -44.25 10.35 -30.17
N ALA A 998 -43.55 11.48 -30.06
CA ALA A 998 -42.52 11.90 -31.01
C ALA A 998 -41.30 10.97 -31.01
N VAL A 999 -40.86 10.50 -29.84
CA VAL A 999 -39.77 9.51 -29.72
C VAL A 999 -40.18 8.18 -30.38
N VAL A 1000 -41.38 7.67 -30.10
CA VAL A 1000 -41.91 6.44 -30.72
C VAL A 1000 -42.04 6.61 -32.24
N TYR A 1001 -42.48 7.78 -32.71
CA TYR A 1001 -42.57 8.08 -34.14
C TYR A 1001 -41.18 8.10 -34.81
N LEU A 1002 -40.18 8.72 -34.18
CA LEU A 1002 -38.79 8.74 -34.65
C LEU A 1002 -38.17 7.34 -34.66
N GLU A 1003 -38.50 6.51 -33.69
CA GLU A 1003 -38.03 5.13 -33.59
C GLU A 1003 -38.67 4.23 -34.65
N ARG A 1004 -39.96 4.46 -34.96
CA ARG A 1004 -40.67 3.80 -36.08
C ARG A 1004 -40.10 4.22 -37.45
N GLN A 1005 -39.74 5.49 -37.62
CA GLN A 1005 -39.01 5.99 -38.80
C GLN A 1005 -37.61 5.36 -38.92
N LYS A 1006 -36.87 5.18 -37.82
CA LYS A 1006 -35.59 4.45 -37.80
C LYS A 1006 -35.76 2.97 -38.20
N ARG A 1007 -36.80 2.28 -37.74
CA ARG A 1007 -37.11 0.90 -38.15
C ARG A 1007 -37.45 0.80 -39.64
N LEU A 1008 -38.24 1.72 -40.18
CA LEU A 1008 -38.56 1.77 -41.62
C LEU A 1008 -37.31 2.04 -42.49
N ARG A 1009 -36.37 2.87 -42.03
CA ARG A 1009 -35.08 3.09 -42.71
C ARG A 1009 -34.15 1.87 -42.63
N ARG A 1010 -34.18 1.09 -41.54
CA ARG A 1010 -33.45 -0.20 -41.45
C ARG A 1010 -34.00 -1.24 -42.42
N ASN A 1011 -35.32 -1.35 -42.57
CA ASN A 1011 -35.93 -2.29 -43.53
C ASN A 1011 -35.64 -1.93 -45.00
N ARG A 1012 -35.49 -0.64 -45.34
CA ARG A 1012 -35.05 -0.21 -46.68
C ARG A 1012 -33.58 -0.55 -47.00
N ARG A 1013 -32.69 -0.60 -45.99
CA ARG A 1013 -31.30 -1.06 -46.17
C ARG A 1013 -31.21 -2.59 -46.30
N SER A 1014 -32.05 -3.34 -45.60
CA SER A 1014 -32.12 -4.81 -45.73
C SER A 1014 -32.56 -5.26 -47.13
N ILE A 1015 -33.48 -4.54 -47.78
CA ILE A 1015 -33.93 -4.85 -49.15
C ILE A 1015 -32.85 -4.51 -50.22
N LEU A 1016 -31.98 -3.53 -49.94
CA LEU A 1016 -30.85 -3.18 -50.82
C LEU A 1016 -29.68 -4.16 -50.67
N ASP A 1017 -29.41 -4.68 -49.47
CA ASP A 1017 -28.36 -5.68 -49.24
C ASP A 1017 -28.71 -7.08 -49.81
N ASP A 1018 -30.00 -7.48 -49.77
CA ASP A 1018 -30.45 -8.72 -50.42
C ASP A 1018 -30.48 -8.61 -51.95
N GLY A 1019 -30.66 -7.39 -52.50
CA GLY A 1019 -30.51 -7.09 -53.93
C GLY A 1019 -29.05 -7.22 -54.42
N PHE A 1020 -28.07 -6.83 -53.60
CA PHE A 1020 -26.65 -6.95 -53.93
C PHE A 1020 -26.12 -8.39 -53.84
N LYS A 1021 -26.69 -9.23 -52.96
CA LYS A 1021 -26.35 -10.66 -52.87
C LYS A 1021 -26.88 -11.50 -54.05
N LEU A 1022 -27.96 -11.08 -54.71
CA LEU A 1022 -28.50 -11.73 -55.91
C LEU A 1022 -27.75 -11.34 -57.20
N MET A 1023 -27.05 -10.21 -57.23
CA MET A 1023 -26.22 -9.77 -58.36
C MET A 1023 -24.79 -10.35 -58.32
N SER A 1024 -24.29 -10.71 -57.14
CA SER A 1024 -22.96 -11.33 -56.95
C SER A 1024 -22.90 -12.81 -57.38
N LYS A 1025 -24.03 -13.53 -57.39
CA LYS A 1025 -24.11 -14.95 -57.80
C LYS A 1025 -24.29 -15.19 -59.31
N LYS A 1026 -24.32 -14.16 -60.15
CA LYS A 1026 -24.59 -14.28 -61.60
C LYS A 1026 -23.38 -14.02 -62.51
N ASN A 1027 -22.19 -13.72 -61.97
CA ASN A 1027 -20.98 -13.39 -62.73
C ASN A 1027 -19.81 -14.38 -62.56
N SER A 1028 -20.09 -15.64 -62.23
CA SER A 1028 -19.06 -16.72 -62.23
C SER A 1028 -19.42 -17.91 -63.13
N ALA A 1029 -20.13 -17.63 -64.22
CA ALA A 1029 -20.33 -18.56 -65.32
C ALA A 1029 -20.28 -17.80 -66.65
N LEU A 1030 -19.07 -17.33 -67.00
CA LEU A 1030 -18.56 -17.13 -68.35
C LEU A 1030 -17.06 -16.86 -68.29
#